data_AF-A0A7C3I9Z1-F1
#
_entry.id   AF-A0A7C3I9Z1-F1
#
_cell.length_a   1.000
_cell.length_b   1.000
_cell.length_c   1.000
_cell.angle_alpha   90.00
_cell.angle_beta   90.00
_cell.angle_gamma   90.00
#
_symmetry.space_group_name_H-M   'P 1'
#
loop_
_entity.id
_entity.type
_entity.pdbx_description
1 polymer ?
#
loop_
_entity_poly.entity_id
_entity_poly.type
_entity_poly.pdbx_seq_one_letter_code
_entity_poly.pdbx_strand_id
1 'polypeptide(L)'
;AMADDPRPPARPGAAIQIVLRMMPVVWGTASESAALAFLGRTRHGRQEIEKDLLERLRKATQDAVEAIVGSEAATAALGDDGEEKLADESPAGDIVGGVARSLGILQSVEAVPMLESLARSEKPAWREAAVWALGKYGAPTGRVALAASLGDAEPRVAFAAACALRQRGEVSREAVALAETLYKLDPTCDDALNLIASDGGPDVAPLLLRALESVSPTQRVLAVRGLLRLGGMPPERLAAVLGDVDGNVVRAALADLPPQTVASQKDRIVGLANHPDPTLAESARLCLSEVAPTDSEDRLRFELAVEHYYVRRRHVAALAEKGTAGLKDLAACCSNADPWTRAYALERVAAIDRDLARAQALRLLADDHRYVRLQAAAVLASAAKSADAPVIRTARATESDGAVNLYLEEALACAEKRAAPQPRPPVNRVPFDRVCMFLCGHGTEAPNTPFQGYYDLRYNPDEAARRAHAAGKIFLARANRTAPNPAQILLDPNWRDAAWMGLEDEFGDLAALDGIVLGEETMYFRPFDQWENGWRLFCREAGLDPRRIAGRRENLTDAERKAWWRWEQRVAVEGFNVLYHQIKLRFGILRPGFQVCTFMPDQNGPCDFDREWKFDIGAGYYYETNNRHRYTQIRRFRTLWPDRPVIWLCDGTPRGLHTPLNFQYTPVAEALVDPNSPVYADAVCAWIAGANPGYFYARLALAKDVKPGPAASGMWVFLEEFAPRSGTLTKIVDHVFRGVEANYQLQEEREKAHADLEAGSLPAASAEDSLVKDLLADGKSDPWTERVRAERERLRLGLLLERKWALDCARLLADLPLSVSRPAVLLVGDMRAETGALCLPSAYDALDRPAALEGQDLAPYRLVALAGREDAEWPQAAATNLLSWLERTPGLLYIHGWLGVPSESTARSGGDNGPPVMWPWICDVLWTDKSYTCRSAAATPCAGTRDRAAAVVWAGKGCRGRVLFDDSDLTPDRLSCLLRDTVRTHDLDVKVPEPIGMEALACPGIQAIASCARAVSPASLQGVDLLTGVRNPVVLNARMAAWVPDTYLGTYAAAHDGVGILAERPLVSVQFVPGGLRVTADGLVQASAAAGKIAVQIEGDVRDIGDVKSEEALSWILESDQSGIARVERSDGRGGATFIRTRGRMTLTVLCTITDKEKRTP
;
A
#
# COMPACT_ATOMS: atom_id res chain seq x y z
N ALA A 1 -18.44 16.80 -15.18
CA ALA A 1 -18.01 16.99 -13.77
C ALA A 1 -19.19 16.83 -12.79
N MET A 2 -20.07 17.82 -12.61
CA MET A 2 -21.23 17.67 -11.68
C MET A 2 -22.25 16.62 -12.16
N ALA A 3 -22.36 16.37 -13.47
CA ALA A 3 -23.23 15.33 -14.02
C ALA A 3 -22.68 13.90 -13.83
N ASP A 4 -21.42 13.76 -13.43
CA ASP A 4 -20.72 12.47 -13.36
C ASP A 4 -20.46 12.03 -11.90
N ASP A 5 -20.75 12.87 -10.91
CA ASP A 5 -20.61 12.56 -9.47
C ASP A 5 -21.95 12.05 -8.89
N PRO A 6 -22.05 10.80 -8.40
CA PRO A 6 -23.28 10.24 -7.85
C PRO A 6 -23.63 10.74 -6.44
N ARG A 7 -22.77 11.53 -5.78
CA ARG A 7 -22.98 12.00 -4.40
C ARG A 7 -23.83 13.28 -4.36
N PRO A 8 -24.71 13.46 -3.34
CA PRO A 8 -25.42 14.72 -3.17
C PRO A 8 -24.43 15.86 -2.89
N PRO A 9 -24.60 17.04 -3.52
CA PRO A 9 -23.68 18.17 -3.34
C PRO A 9 -23.70 18.65 -1.88
N ALA A 10 -22.53 19.00 -1.34
CA ALA A 10 -22.36 19.43 0.06
C ALA A 10 -23.20 20.68 0.44
N ARG A 11 -23.66 21.46 -0.54
CA ARG A 11 -24.55 22.62 -0.38
C ARG A 11 -25.68 22.59 -1.42
N PRO A 12 -26.80 21.91 -1.15
CA PRO A 12 -27.85 21.69 -2.14
C PRO A 12 -28.50 22.98 -2.66
N GLY A 13 -28.70 23.98 -1.81
CA GLY A 13 -29.29 25.28 -2.20
C GLY A 13 -28.42 26.08 -3.18
N ALA A 14 -27.10 26.06 -3.01
CA ALA A 14 -26.18 26.73 -3.93
C ALA A 14 -26.13 26.03 -5.29
N ALA A 15 -26.22 24.69 -5.31
CA ALA A 15 -26.27 23.91 -6.53
C ALA A 15 -27.54 24.20 -7.36
N ILE A 16 -28.70 24.33 -6.71
CA ILE A 16 -29.97 24.69 -7.39
C ILE A 16 -29.86 26.06 -8.07
N GLN A 17 -29.30 27.05 -7.38
CA GLN A 17 -29.12 28.40 -7.94
C GLN A 17 -28.13 28.43 -9.12
N ILE A 18 -27.08 27.61 -9.07
CA ILE A 18 -26.16 27.45 -10.20
C ILE A 18 -26.87 26.80 -11.39
N VAL A 19 -27.66 25.74 -11.15
CA VAL A 19 -28.43 25.06 -12.20
C VAL A 19 -29.39 26.04 -12.88
N LEU A 20 -30.21 26.76 -12.13
CA LEU A 20 -31.18 27.71 -12.68
C LEU A 20 -30.54 28.86 -13.47
N ARG A 21 -29.33 29.29 -13.08
CA ARG A 21 -28.57 30.31 -13.83
C ARG A 21 -27.93 29.76 -15.10
N MET A 22 -27.58 28.48 -15.12
CA MET A 22 -26.84 27.90 -16.23
C MET A 22 -27.73 27.32 -17.33
N MET A 23 -28.95 26.88 -16.99
CA MET A 23 -29.89 26.32 -17.96
C MET A 23 -30.12 27.20 -19.21
N PRO A 24 -30.35 28.53 -19.09
CA PRO A 24 -30.55 29.40 -20.27
C PRO A 24 -29.34 29.50 -21.20
N VAL A 25 -28.14 29.22 -20.69
CA VAL A 25 -26.88 29.33 -21.45
C VAL A 25 -26.56 28.02 -22.18
N VAL A 26 -27.13 26.89 -21.74
CA VAL A 26 -26.86 25.57 -22.31
C VAL A 26 -27.95 25.09 -23.27
N TRP A 27 -29.16 25.64 -23.24
CA TRP A 27 -30.23 25.29 -24.18
C TRP A 27 -29.85 25.61 -25.63
N GLY A 28 -30.13 24.67 -26.54
CA GLY A 28 -29.78 24.76 -27.96
C GLY A 28 -28.29 24.57 -28.25
N THR A 29 -27.47 24.24 -27.24
CA THR A 29 -26.04 23.96 -27.41
C THR A 29 -25.76 22.45 -27.34
N ALA A 30 -24.57 22.03 -27.76
CA ALA A 30 -24.12 20.63 -27.62
C ALA A 30 -24.13 20.11 -26.17
N SER A 31 -24.16 21.02 -25.17
CA SER A 31 -24.18 20.67 -23.75
C SER A 31 -25.58 20.44 -23.18
N GLU A 32 -26.64 20.69 -23.94
CA GLU A 32 -28.03 20.60 -23.46
C GLU A 32 -28.38 19.18 -22.98
N SER A 33 -27.99 18.15 -23.73
CA SER A 33 -28.28 16.75 -23.38
C SER A 33 -27.72 16.34 -22.01
N ALA A 34 -26.51 16.82 -21.66
CA ALA A 34 -25.89 16.57 -20.37
C ALA A 34 -26.63 17.30 -19.23
N ALA A 35 -27.10 18.52 -19.48
CA ALA A 35 -27.90 19.29 -18.53
C ALA A 35 -29.26 18.61 -18.27
N LEU A 36 -29.93 18.12 -19.31
CA LEU A 36 -31.18 17.36 -19.20
C LEU A 36 -30.97 16.05 -18.42
N ALA A 37 -29.89 15.30 -18.68
CA ALA A 37 -29.57 14.08 -17.93
C ALA A 37 -29.27 14.33 -16.44
N PHE A 38 -28.69 15.48 -16.10
CA PHE A 38 -28.51 15.92 -14.72
C PHE A 38 -29.87 16.25 -14.06
N LEU A 39 -30.73 17.01 -14.74
CA LEU A 39 -32.08 17.33 -14.25
C LEU A 39 -32.89 16.07 -13.94
N GLY A 40 -32.87 15.07 -14.83
CA GLY A 40 -33.59 13.80 -14.63
C GLY A 40 -33.14 13.00 -13.41
N ARG A 41 -31.89 13.18 -12.95
CA ARG A 41 -31.34 12.52 -11.74
C ARG A 41 -31.51 13.37 -10.48
N THR A 42 -31.84 14.64 -10.60
CA THR A 42 -31.90 15.58 -9.48
C THR A 42 -33.14 15.34 -8.63
N ARG A 43 -32.95 14.91 -7.38
CA ARG A 43 -34.05 14.73 -6.40
C ARG A 43 -34.25 15.93 -5.47
N HIS A 44 -33.21 16.73 -5.24
CA HIS A 44 -33.23 17.86 -4.29
C HIS A 44 -33.59 19.17 -5.02
N GLY A 45 -34.51 19.97 -4.47
CA GLY A 45 -34.92 21.25 -5.10
C GLY A 45 -35.79 21.12 -6.35
N ARG A 46 -36.25 19.91 -6.69
CA ARG A 46 -37.02 19.62 -7.91
C ARG A 46 -38.24 20.52 -8.09
N GLN A 47 -39.01 20.77 -7.02
CA GLN A 47 -40.19 21.63 -7.05
C GLN A 47 -39.86 23.10 -7.31
N GLU A 48 -38.72 23.60 -6.78
CA GLU A 48 -38.27 24.97 -7.01
C GLU A 48 -37.81 25.16 -8.46
N ILE A 49 -37.11 24.17 -9.00
CA ILE A 49 -36.67 24.14 -10.39
C ILE A 49 -37.87 24.07 -11.33
N GLU A 50 -38.82 23.18 -11.06
CA GLU A 50 -40.05 23.04 -11.83
C GLU A 50 -40.85 24.34 -11.85
N LYS A 51 -41.02 25.00 -10.71
CA LYS A 51 -41.73 26.29 -10.60
C LYS A 51 -41.06 27.39 -11.44
N ASP A 52 -39.74 27.53 -11.37
CA ASP A 52 -38.99 28.53 -12.17
C ASP A 52 -39.12 28.25 -13.67
N LEU A 53 -39.02 26.99 -14.09
CA LEU A 53 -39.19 26.60 -15.49
C LEU A 53 -40.61 26.83 -16.01
N LEU A 54 -41.65 26.53 -15.20
CA LEU A 54 -43.05 26.82 -15.56
C LEU A 54 -43.28 28.32 -15.76
N GLU A 55 -42.70 29.15 -14.89
CA GLU A 55 -42.81 30.61 -15.00
C GLU A 55 -42.08 31.14 -16.24
N ARG A 56 -40.88 30.64 -16.51
CA ARG A 56 -40.13 30.96 -17.72
C ARG A 56 -40.89 30.56 -18.98
N LEU A 57 -41.53 29.39 -18.99
CA LEU A 57 -42.31 28.94 -20.13
C LEU A 57 -43.49 29.89 -20.38
N ARG A 58 -44.26 30.20 -19.33
CA ARG A 58 -45.40 31.14 -19.42
C ARG A 58 -44.97 32.48 -19.98
N LYS A 59 -43.94 33.08 -19.38
CA LYS A 59 -43.41 34.38 -19.81
C LYS A 59 -42.93 34.34 -21.25
N ALA A 60 -42.12 33.34 -21.63
CA ALA A 60 -41.59 33.23 -22.98
C ALA A 60 -42.69 32.99 -24.03
N THR A 61 -43.74 32.24 -23.69
CA THR A 61 -44.90 32.06 -24.58
C THR A 61 -45.76 33.31 -24.70
N GLN A 62 -45.90 34.09 -23.62
CA GLN A 62 -46.67 35.33 -23.61
C GLN A 62 -45.94 36.45 -24.38
N ASP A 63 -44.65 36.65 -24.12
CA ASP A 63 -43.80 37.63 -24.82
C ASP A 63 -43.76 37.33 -26.34
N ALA A 64 -43.77 36.05 -26.72
CA ALA A 64 -43.81 35.66 -28.13
C ALA A 64 -45.18 35.86 -28.80
N VAL A 65 -46.28 35.67 -28.07
CA VAL A 65 -47.63 35.99 -28.55
C VAL A 65 -47.77 37.51 -28.73
N GLU A 66 -47.25 38.30 -27.78
CA GLU A 66 -47.24 39.76 -27.84
C GLU A 66 -46.35 40.29 -28.98
N ALA A 67 -45.20 39.65 -29.28
CA ALA A 67 -44.35 40.01 -30.41
C ALA A 67 -44.98 39.73 -31.78
N ILE A 68 -45.76 38.65 -31.90
CA ILE A 68 -46.51 38.32 -33.13
C ILE A 68 -47.62 39.37 -33.36
N VAL A 69 -48.39 39.67 -32.31
CA VAL A 69 -49.46 40.71 -32.34
C VAL A 69 -48.87 42.12 -32.55
N GLY A 70 -47.68 42.39 -32.04
CA GLY A 70 -46.94 43.65 -32.26
C GLY A 70 -46.41 43.83 -33.68
N SER A 71 -46.04 42.74 -34.37
CA SER A 71 -45.59 42.80 -35.77
C SER A 71 -46.73 43.04 -36.76
N GLU A 72 -47.96 42.61 -36.46
CA GLU A 72 -49.16 42.94 -37.24
C GLU A 72 -49.61 44.40 -37.05
N ALA A 73 -49.20 45.04 -35.94
CA ALA A 73 -49.43 46.47 -35.69
C ALA A 73 -48.35 47.39 -36.31
N ALA A 74 -47.21 46.83 -36.78
CA ALA A 74 -46.07 47.57 -37.31
C ALA A 74 -46.00 47.64 -38.85
N THR A 75 -47.05 47.23 -39.58
CA THR A 75 -47.15 47.40 -41.05
C THR A 75 -47.99 48.62 -41.48
N ALA A 76 -48.11 49.65 -40.64
CA ALA A 76 -48.86 50.87 -40.96
C ALA A 76 -48.06 52.19 -40.82
N ALA A 77 -46.74 52.15 -40.62
CA ALA A 77 -45.94 53.38 -40.64
C ALA A 77 -44.52 53.15 -41.14
N LEU A 78 -44.10 54.01 -42.08
CA LEU A 78 -42.75 54.19 -42.65
C LEU A 78 -42.43 53.18 -43.76
N GLY A 79 -42.11 53.55 -45.00
CA GLY A 79 -41.50 54.80 -45.47
C GLY A 79 -40.22 54.41 -46.21
N ASP A 80 -40.22 54.65 -47.52
CA ASP A 80 -39.10 54.49 -48.45
C ASP A 80 -37.83 55.16 -47.90
N ASP A 81 -36.74 54.41 -47.72
CA ASP A 81 -35.34 54.84 -47.79
C ASP A 81 -34.42 53.62 -47.57
N GLY A 82 -33.47 53.44 -48.50
CA GLY A 82 -32.61 52.27 -48.59
C GLY A 82 -31.32 52.30 -47.74
N GLU A 83 -30.62 51.17 -47.83
CA GLU A 83 -29.23 50.86 -47.46
C GLU A 83 -28.92 50.24 -46.06
N GLU A 84 -28.67 48.93 -46.14
CA GLU A 84 -27.55 48.17 -45.58
C GLU A 84 -27.21 48.25 -44.07
N LYS A 85 -27.47 47.14 -43.36
CA LYS A 85 -26.54 46.62 -42.35
C LYS A 85 -26.63 45.10 -42.24
N LEU A 86 -25.56 44.43 -42.64
CA LEU A 86 -25.28 43.03 -42.34
C LEU A 86 -24.88 42.85 -40.85
N ALA A 87 -25.26 41.69 -40.33
CA ALA A 87 -24.64 40.88 -39.27
C ALA A 87 -24.58 41.47 -37.85
N ASP A 88 -25.36 40.89 -36.93
CA ASP A 88 -24.84 40.14 -35.77
C ASP A 88 -26.00 39.49 -34.96
N GLU A 89 -26.44 38.26 -35.27
CA GLU A 89 -27.38 37.55 -34.38
C GLU A 89 -27.11 36.03 -34.28
N SER A 90 -26.22 35.66 -33.37
CA SER A 90 -26.37 34.51 -32.47
C SER A 90 -25.43 34.70 -31.28
N PRO A 91 -25.74 34.27 -30.02
CA PRO A 91 -26.66 33.19 -29.65
C PRO A 91 -27.48 33.49 -28.36
N ALA A 92 -28.76 33.85 -28.49
CA ALA A 92 -29.74 33.70 -27.41
C ALA A 92 -30.62 32.50 -27.77
N GLY A 93 -30.07 31.29 -27.55
CA GLY A 93 -30.59 30.01 -28.01
C GLY A 93 -32.00 29.69 -27.47
N ASP A 94 -32.79 28.98 -28.29
CA ASP A 94 -34.13 28.42 -28.08
C ASP A 94 -34.58 28.22 -26.61
N ILE A 95 -34.96 29.31 -25.93
CA ILE A 95 -35.41 29.29 -24.53
C ILE A 95 -36.69 28.46 -24.39
N VAL A 96 -37.64 28.63 -25.32
CA VAL A 96 -38.93 27.95 -25.27
C VAL A 96 -38.77 26.44 -25.43
N GLY A 97 -38.01 25.98 -26.43
CA GLY A 97 -37.77 24.56 -26.61
C GLY A 97 -36.91 23.95 -25.51
N GLY A 98 -35.91 24.68 -25.01
CA GLY A 98 -35.08 24.23 -23.89
C GLY A 98 -35.85 24.07 -22.58
N VAL A 99 -36.73 25.03 -22.26
CA VAL A 99 -37.64 24.95 -21.11
C VAL A 99 -38.63 23.80 -21.29
N ALA A 100 -39.21 23.63 -22.48
CA ALA A 100 -40.14 22.53 -22.77
C ALA A 100 -39.48 21.16 -22.56
N ARG A 101 -38.28 20.93 -23.11
CA ARG A 101 -37.50 19.69 -22.91
C ARG A 101 -37.17 19.45 -21.43
N SER A 102 -36.80 20.51 -20.70
CA SER A 102 -36.48 20.43 -19.27
C SER A 102 -37.70 20.02 -18.44
N LEU A 103 -38.87 20.60 -18.71
CA LEU A 103 -40.13 20.26 -18.06
C LEU A 103 -40.58 18.83 -18.38
N GLY A 104 -40.34 18.36 -19.61
CA GLY A 104 -40.58 16.97 -20.01
C GLY A 104 -39.75 15.97 -19.22
N ILE A 105 -38.45 16.23 -19.04
CA ILE A 105 -37.57 15.39 -18.21
C ILE A 105 -38.01 15.37 -16.74
N LEU A 106 -38.46 16.52 -16.22
CA LEU A 106 -39.03 16.61 -14.87
C LEU A 106 -40.42 15.97 -14.78
N GLN A 107 -41.02 15.56 -15.91
CA GLN A 107 -42.39 15.04 -16.00
C GLN A 107 -43.40 15.95 -15.30
N SER A 108 -43.25 17.27 -15.45
CA SER A 108 -44.10 18.25 -14.79
C SER A 108 -45.55 18.10 -15.26
N VAL A 109 -46.45 17.70 -14.37
CA VAL A 109 -47.87 17.53 -14.71
C VAL A 109 -48.50 18.88 -15.06
N GLU A 110 -48.08 19.95 -14.38
CA GLU A 110 -48.55 21.32 -14.63
C GLU A 110 -48.13 21.87 -16.00
N ALA A 111 -47.03 21.36 -16.56
CA ALA A 111 -46.55 21.78 -17.88
C ALA A 111 -47.38 21.20 -19.05
N VAL A 112 -48.11 20.10 -18.83
CA VAL A 112 -48.75 19.32 -19.91
C VAL A 112 -49.65 20.17 -20.82
N PRO A 113 -50.58 21.00 -20.31
CA PRO A 113 -51.43 21.82 -21.18
C PRO A 113 -50.63 22.82 -22.03
N MET A 114 -49.52 23.35 -21.50
CA MET A 114 -48.64 24.26 -22.21
C MET A 114 -47.84 23.53 -23.29
N LEU A 115 -47.34 22.33 -22.99
CA LEU A 115 -46.66 21.46 -23.97
C LEU A 115 -47.60 21.03 -25.09
N GLU A 116 -48.86 20.66 -24.78
CA GLU A 116 -49.87 20.33 -25.81
C GLU A 116 -50.24 21.53 -26.68
N SER A 117 -50.21 22.75 -26.13
CA SER A 117 -50.37 23.99 -26.90
C SER A 117 -49.17 24.24 -27.82
N LEU A 118 -47.95 24.11 -27.29
CA LEU A 118 -46.70 24.28 -28.05
C LEU A 118 -46.56 23.26 -29.18
N ALA A 119 -47.06 22.03 -29.01
CA ALA A 119 -47.13 21.01 -30.05
C ALA A 119 -47.98 21.41 -31.27
N ARG A 120 -48.79 22.48 -31.17
CA ARG A 120 -49.59 23.08 -32.26
C ARG A 120 -49.08 24.47 -32.70
N SER A 121 -47.92 24.90 -32.22
CA SER A 121 -47.33 26.20 -32.58
C SER A 121 -46.99 26.26 -34.07
N GLU A 122 -47.04 27.45 -34.68
CA GLU A 122 -46.58 27.64 -36.06
C GLU A 122 -45.06 27.41 -36.22
N LYS A 123 -44.28 27.61 -35.14
CA LYS A 123 -42.83 27.40 -35.14
C LYS A 123 -42.47 25.91 -35.04
N PRO A 124 -41.85 25.31 -36.06
CA PRO A 124 -41.56 23.86 -36.05
C PRO A 124 -40.63 23.44 -34.91
N ALA A 125 -39.62 24.23 -34.56
CA ALA A 125 -38.70 23.96 -33.44
C ALA A 125 -39.43 23.82 -32.09
N TRP A 126 -40.51 24.60 -31.87
CA TRP A 126 -41.30 24.54 -30.64
C TRP A 126 -42.21 23.33 -30.63
N ARG A 127 -42.80 22.98 -31.78
CA ARG A 127 -43.55 21.73 -31.92
C ARG A 127 -42.67 20.53 -31.64
N GLU A 128 -41.47 20.48 -32.22
CA GLU A 128 -40.50 19.41 -32.01
C GLU A 128 -40.13 19.26 -30.52
N ALA A 129 -39.76 20.35 -29.86
CA ALA A 129 -39.40 20.34 -28.45
C ALA A 129 -40.55 19.91 -27.54
N ALA A 130 -41.77 20.38 -27.82
CA ALA A 130 -42.96 20.02 -27.08
C ALA A 130 -43.34 18.55 -27.28
N VAL A 131 -43.28 18.06 -28.52
CA VAL A 131 -43.52 16.66 -28.88
C VAL A 131 -42.49 15.74 -28.21
N TRP A 132 -41.21 16.11 -28.23
CA TRP A 132 -40.16 15.36 -27.51
C TRP A 132 -40.43 15.33 -26.00
N ALA A 133 -40.82 16.47 -25.41
CA ALA A 133 -41.11 16.59 -23.98
C ALA A 133 -42.32 15.74 -23.58
N LEU A 134 -43.40 15.77 -24.37
CA LEU A 134 -44.59 14.93 -24.18
C LEU A 134 -44.27 13.43 -24.26
N GLY A 135 -43.23 13.06 -25.03
CA GLY A 135 -42.70 11.69 -25.08
C GLY A 135 -42.10 11.18 -23.77
N LYS A 136 -41.70 12.07 -22.85
CA LYS A 136 -41.16 11.70 -21.53
C LYS A 136 -42.23 11.34 -20.51
N TYR A 137 -43.51 11.57 -20.81
CA TYR A 137 -44.63 11.18 -19.96
C TYR A 137 -45.14 9.77 -20.34
N GLY A 138 -45.72 9.06 -19.37
CA GLY A 138 -46.42 7.79 -19.63
C GLY A 138 -47.76 7.98 -20.36
N ALA A 139 -48.29 6.89 -20.93
CA ALA A 139 -49.66 6.88 -21.46
C ALA A 139 -50.68 7.04 -20.31
N PRO A 140 -51.72 7.91 -20.41
CA PRO A 140 -52.28 8.58 -21.60
C PRO A 140 -51.88 10.06 -21.83
N THR A 141 -51.06 10.66 -20.96
CA THR A 141 -50.74 12.10 -20.96
C THR A 141 -50.16 12.56 -22.29
N GLY A 142 -50.69 13.62 -22.94
CA GLY A 142 -50.13 14.13 -24.20
C GLY A 142 -50.32 13.25 -25.44
N ARG A 143 -50.98 12.09 -25.32
CA ARG A 143 -51.06 11.09 -26.41
C ARG A 143 -51.75 11.63 -27.65
N VAL A 144 -52.81 12.43 -27.49
CA VAL A 144 -53.56 13.02 -28.62
C VAL A 144 -52.70 14.01 -29.39
N ALA A 145 -51.91 14.83 -28.68
CA ALA A 145 -50.97 15.76 -29.32
C ALA A 145 -49.87 15.00 -30.08
N LEU A 146 -49.27 13.98 -29.47
CA LEU A 146 -48.27 13.13 -30.13
C LEU A 146 -48.83 12.43 -31.38
N ALA A 147 -50.05 11.87 -31.30
CA ALA A 147 -50.69 11.20 -32.44
C ALA A 147 -51.01 12.18 -33.59
N ALA A 148 -51.42 13.41 -33.28
CA ALA A 148 -51.64 14.45 -34.28
C ALA A 148 -50.33 14.87 -34.96
N SER A 149 -49.24 14.98 -34.19
CA SER A 149 -47.93 15.38 -34.70
C SER A 149 -47.26 14.33 -35.60
N LEU A 150 -47.74 13.09 -35.67
CA LEU A 150 -47.23 12.09 -36.64
C LEU A 150 -47.42 12.51 -38.10
N GLY A 151 -48.44 13.33 -38.38
CA GLY A 151 -48.75 13.86 -39.71
C GLY A 151 -48.24 15.29 -39.92
N ASP A 152 -47.33 15.79 -39.08
CA ASP A 152 -46.80 17.15 -39.21
C ASP A 152 -46.07 17.33 -40.56
N ALA A 153 -46.23 18.51 -41.16
CA ALA A 153 -45.59 18.84 -42.44
C ALA A 153 -44.06 18.97 -42.31
N GLU A 154 -43.56 19.28 -41.10
CA GLU A 154 -42.12 19.30 -40.81
C GLU A 154 -41.62 17.88 -40.44
N PRO A 155 -40.72 17.27 -41.25
CA PRO A 155 -40.26 15.90 -41.01
C PRO A 155 -39.62 15.66 -39.64
N ARG A 156 -38.94 16.67 -39.07
CA ARG A 156 -38.35 16.58 -37.73
C ARG A 156 -39.41 16.45 -36.63
N VAL A 157 -40.52 17.18 -36.74
CA VAL A 157 -41.62 17.11 -35.77
C VAL A 157 -42.35 15.77 -35.86
N ALA A 158 -42.63 15.30 -37.08
CA ALA A 158 -43.25 14.00 -37.32
C ALA A 158 -42.38 12.85 -36.79
N PHE A 159 -41.07 12.89 -37.04
CA PHE A 159 -40.14 11.92 -36.51
C PHE A 159 -40.03 11.96 -34.97
N ALA A 160 -39.97 13.15 -34.37
CA ALA A 160 -39.98 13.31 -32.91
C ALA A 160 -41.25 12.69 -32.29
N ALA A 161 -42.40 12.85 -32.93
CA ALA A 161 -43.66 12.26 -32.49
C ALA A 161 -43.64 10.73 -32.56
N ALA A 162 -43.11 10.17 -33.64
CA ALA A 162 -42.92 8.73 -33.79
C ALA A 162 -41.99 8.16 -32.72
N CYS A 163 -40.86 8.82 -32.45
CA CYS A 163 -39.93 8.45 -31.37
C CYS A 163 -40.56 8.55 -29.98
N ALA A 164 -41.34 9.60 -29.71
CA ALA A 164 -42.05 9.80 -28.46
C ALA A 164 -43.10 8.70 -28.20
N LEU A 165 -43.88 8.32 -29.21
CA LEU A 165 -44.85 7.22 -29.12
C LEU A 165 -44.15 5.87 -28.94
N ARG A 166 -43.05 5.62 -29.67
CA ARG A 166 -42.22 4.42 -29.52
C ARG A 166 -41.67 4.27 -28.10
N GLN A 167 -41.16 5.36 -27.49
CA GLN A 167 -40.69 5.38 -26.10
C GLN A 167 -41.79 4.98 -25.09
N ARG A 168 -43.07 5.15 -25.46
CA ARG A 168 -44.24 4.81 -24.64
C ARG A 168 -44.81 3.42 -24.94
N GLY A 169 -44.16 2.64 -25.82
CA GLY A 169 -44.64 1.34 -26.26
C GLY A 169 -45.74 1.40 -27.33
N GLU A 170 -46.09 2.59 -27.83
CA GLU A 170 -47.03 2.80 -28.92
C GLU A 170 -46.27 2.84 -30.25
N VAL A 171 -46.12 1.69 -30.92
CA VAL A 171 -45.37 1.60 -32.19
C VAL A 171 -46.18 2.25 -33.32
N SER A 172 -45.67 3.36 -33.90
CA SER A 172 -46.19 3.90 -35.17
C SER A 172 -45.70 3.04 -36.33
N ARG A 173 -46.59 2.66 -37.25
CA ARG A 173 -46.25 1.86 -38.44
C ARG A 173 -45.40 2.64 -39.44
N GLU A 174 -45.40 3.97 -39.35
CA GLU A 174 -44.78 4.91 -40.27
C GLU A 174 -43.40 5.42 -39.79
N ALA A 175 -42.98 5.07 -38.57
CA ALA A 175 -41.78 5.62 -37.92
C ALA A 175 -40.49 5.43 -38.74
N VAL A 176 -40.29 4.25 -39.33
CA VAL A 176 -39.11 3.96 -40.16
C VAL A 176 -39.12 4.81 -41.44
N ALA A 177 -40.27 4.99 -42.09
CA ALA A 177 -40.40 5.80 -43.30
C ALA A 177 -40.13 7.29 -43.01
N LEU A 178 -40.59 7.78 -41.85
CA LEU A 178 -40.27 9.13 -41.37
C LEU A 178 -38.78 9.29 -41.08
N ALA A 179 -38.16 8.30 -40.44
CA ALA A 179 -36.72 8.28 -40.19
C ALA A 179 -35.90 8.29 -41.49
N GLU A 180 -36.28 7.49 -42.49
CA GLU A 180 -35.65 7.49 -43.81
C GLU A 180 -35.77 8.86 -44.50
N THR A 181 -36.95 9.47 -44.44
CA THR A 181 -37.21 10.78 -45.03
C THR A 181 -36.34 11.83 -44.38
N LEU A 182 -36.30 11.85 -43.04
CA LEU A 182 -35.47 12.77 -42.28
C LEU A 182 -33.98 12.54 -42.56
N TYR A 183 -33.51 11.29 -42.58
CA TYR A 183 -32.10 10.99 -42.84
C TYR A 183 -31.66 11.33 -44.27
N LYS A 184 -32.56 11.23 -45.26
CA LYS A 184 -32.29 11.68 -46.64
C LYS A 184 -32.14 13.20 -46.73
N LEU A 185 -32.90 13.95 -45.92
CA LEU A 185 -32.83 15.41 -45.83
C LEU A 185 -31.62 15.87 -45.00
N ASP A 186 -31.33 15.16 -43.92
CA ASP A 186 -30.25 15.42 -42.99
C ASP A 186 -29.48 14.12 -42.68
N PRO A 187 -28.47 13.79 -43.50
CA PRO A 187 -27.63 12.59 -43.31
C PRO A 187 -26.80 12.61 -42.02
N THR A 188 -26.80 13.71 -41.26
CA THR A 188 -26.09 13.83 -39.98
C THR A 188 -26.98 13.45 -38.78
N CYS A 189 -28.27 13.16 -39.00
CA CYS A 189 -29.22 12.84 -37.94
C CYS A 189 -29.02 11.42 -37.38
N ASP A 190 -28.32 11.31 -36.25
CA ASP A 190 -28.05 10.03 -35.57
C ASP A 190 -29.33 9.33 -35.08
N ASP A 191 -30.31 10.08 -34.58
CA ASP A 191 -31.57 9.49 -34.08
C ASP A 191 -32.37 8.82 -35.19
N ALA A 192 -32.44 9.45 -36.37
CA ALA A 192 -33.08 8.88 -37.55
C ALA A 192 -32.35 7.60 -37.99
N LEU A 193 -31.02 7.65 -38.11
CA LEU A 193 -30.21 6.50 -38.48
C LEU A 193 -30.33 5.35 -37.45
N ASN A 194 -30.41 5.67 -36.16
CA ASN A 194 -30.57 4.69 -35.10
C ASN A 194 -31.91 3.95 -35.20
N LEU A 195 -32.99 4.67 -35.53
CA LEU A 195 -34.30 4.05 -35.78
C LEU A 195 -34.28 3.19 -37.05
N ILE A 196 -33.68 3.68 -38.14
CA ILE A 196 -33.48 2.92 -39.39
C ILE A 196 -32.72 1.62 -39.11
N ALA A 197 -31.61 1.70 -38.38
CA ALA A 197 -30.77 0.56 -38.04
C ALA A 197 -31.49 -0.47 -37.15
N SER A 198 -32.24 0.00 -36.15
CA SER A 198 -32.90 -0.85 -35.15
C SER A 198 -34.17 -1.53 -35.69
N ASP A 199 -35.00 -0.78 -36.42
CA ASP A 199 -36.38 -1.17 -36.74
C ASP A 199 -36.62 -1.35 -38.25
N GLY A 200 -35.69 -0.92 -39.11
CA GLY A 200 -35.83 -1.00 -40.57
C GLY A 200 -35.85 -2.43 -41.11
N GLY A 201 -36.47 -2.62 -42.29
CA GLY A 201 -36.43 -3.88 -43.05
C GLY A 201 -35.22 -3.97 -44.00
N PRO A 202 -35.09 -5.05 -44.78
CA PRO A 202 -33.97 -5.23 -45.72
C PRO A 202 -33.78 -4.07 -46.72
N ASP A 203 -34.86 -3.36 -47.06
CA ASP A 203 -34.86 -2.26 -48.04
C ASP A 203 -34.01 -1.04 -47.61
N VAL A 204 -33.70 -0.90 -46.31
CA VAL A 204 -32.86 0.21 -45.82
C VAL A 204 -31.35 -0.07 -45.93
N ALA A 205 -30.95 -1.28 -46.33
CA ALA A 205 -29.54 -1.66 -46.43
C ALA A 205 -28.67 -0.70 -47.26
N PRO A 206 -29.11 -0.14 -48.41
CA PRO A 206 -28.33 0.84 -49.16
C PRO A 206 -28.03 2.14 -48.37
N LEU A 207 -28.97 2.60 -47.53
CA LEU A 207 -28.76 3.78 -46.69
C LEU A 207 -27.72 3.49 -45.60
N LEU A 208 -27.80 2.31 -44.98
CA LEU A 208 -26.83 1.88 -43.97
C LEU A 208 -25.44 1.66 -44.59
N LEU A 209 -25.34 1.09 -45.80
CA LEU A 209 -24.07 0.97 -46.53
C LEU A 209 -23.43 2.32 -46.82
N ARG A 210 -24.23 3.34 -47.14
CA ARG A 210 -23.74 4.72 -47.31
C ARG A 210 -23.26 5.32 -45.99
N ALA A 211 -23.95 5.04 -44.89
CA ALA A 211 -23.59 5.53 -43.57
C ALA A 211 -22.26 4.95 -43.04
N LEU A 212 -21.80 3.79 -43.56
CA LEU A 212 -20.45 3.28 -43.27
C LEU A 212 -19.33 4.22 -43.75
N GLU A 213 -19.58 5.09 -44.73
CA GLU A 213 -18.62 6.07 -45.24
C GLU A 213 -18.66 7.40 -44.46
N SER A 214 -19.47 7.49 -43.39
CA SER A 214 -19.61 8.70 -42.59
C SER A 214 -18.33 9.01 -41.82
N VAL A 215 -17.99 10.30 -41.72
CA VAL A 215 -16.92 10.77 -40.82
C VAL A 215 -17.29 10.54 -39.35
N SER A 216 -18.58 10.47 -39.00
CA SER A 216 -19.07 10.23 -37.65
C SER A 216 -18.94 8.75 -37.26
N PRO A 217 -18.14 8.40 -36.23
CA PRO A 217 -18.04 7.03 -35.74
C PRO A 217 -19.39 6.49 -35.22
N THR A 218 -20.21 7.35 -34.60
CA THR A 218 -21.56 6.99 -34.13
C THR A 218 -22.41 6.45 -35.27
N GLN A 219 -22.40 7.13 -36.43
CA GLN A 219 -23.16 6.68 -37.59
C GLN A 219 -22.65 5.36 -38.17
N ARG A 220 -21.32 5.18 -38.21
CA ARG A 220 -20.72 3.92 -38.63
C ARG A 220 -21.11 2.77 -37.68
N VAL A 221 -21.12 3.00 -36.37
CA VAL A 221 -21.61 2.02 -35.37
C VAL A 221 -23.07 1.62 -35.63
N LEU A 222 -23.95 2.61 -35.83
CA LEU A 222 -25.37 2.37 -36.10
C LEU A 222 -25.56 1.58 -37.41
N ALA A 223 -24.82 1.97 -38.46
CA ALA A 223 -24.82 1.29 -39.74
C ALA A 223 -24.38 -0.18 -39.63
N VAL A 224 -23.29 -0.45 -38.90
CA VAL A 224 -22.79 -1.81 -38.63
C VAL A 224 -23.85 -2.66 -37.95
N ARG A 225 -24.44 -2.17 -36.84
CA ARG A 225 -25.48 -2.89 -36.10
C ARG A 225 -26.69 -3.20 -36.97
N GLY A 226 -27.16 -2.21 -37.74
CA GLY A 226 -28.29 -2.38 -38.65
C GLY A 226 -28.01 -3.41 -39.74
N LEU A 227 -26.85 -3.32 -40.40
CA LEU A 227 -26.46 -4.25 -41.47
C LEU A 227 -26.26 -5.67 -40.97
N LEU A 228 -25.65 -5.87 -39.78
CA LEU A 228 -25.47 -7.20 -39.19
C LEU A 228 -26.82 -7.80 -38.77
N ARG A 229 -27.70 -7.02 -38.12
CA ARG A 229 -29.07 -7.46 -37.78
C ARG A 229 -29.85 -7.92 -39.01
N LEU A 230 -29.70 -7.21 -40.12
CA LEU A 230 -30.40 -7.51 -41.39
C LEU A 230 -29.73 -8.62 -42.21
N GLY A 231 -28.53 -9.08 -41.85
CA GLY A 231 -27.72 -9.98 -42.68
C GLY A 231 -27.25 -9.33 -44.00
N GLY A 232 -27.28 -8.01 -44.09
CA GLY A 232 -26.99 -7.22 -45.30
C GLY A 232 -25.55 -6.73 -45.41
N MET A 233 -24.64 -7.16 -44.52
CA MET A 233 -23.23 -6.75 -44.52
C MET A 233 -22.42 -7.51 -45.59
N PRO A 234 -21.92 -6.85 -46.65
CA PRO A 234 -21.10 -7.50 -47.66
C PRO A 234 -19.70 -7.89 -47.12
N PRO A 235 -19.12 -9.03 -47.53
CA PRO A 235 -17.80 -9.47 -47.06
C PRO A 235 -16.68 -8.45 -47.26
N GLU A 236 -16.68 -7.74 -48.39
CA GLU A 236 -15.69 -6.72 -48.73
C GLU A 236 -15.80 -5.47 -47.85
N ARG A 237 -17.03 -5.15 -47.38
CA ARG A 237 -17.27 -4.02 -46.47
C ARG A 237 -16.96 -4.38 -45.03
N LEU A 238 -17.26 -5.61 -44.61
CA LEU A 238 -16.89 -6.12 -43.29
C LEU A 238 -15.37 -6.02 -43.05
N ALA A 239 -14.58 -6.26 -44.10
CA ALA A 239 -13.15 -6.12 -44.05
C ALA A 239 -12.69 -4.69 -43.72
N ALA A 240 -13.36 -3.66 -44.22
CA ALA A 240 -13.07 -2.27 -43.88
C ALA A 240 -13.53 -1.94 -42.46
N VAL A 241 -14.71 -2.43 -42.06
CA VAL A 241 -15.27 -2.23 -40.70
C VAL A 241 -14.35 -2.83 -39.62
N LEU A 242 -13.81 -4.03 -39.84
CA LEU A 242 -12.88 -4.67 -38.89
C LEU A 242 -11.49 -4.00 -38.86
N GLY A 243 -11.21 -3.08 -39.79
CA GLY A 243 -9.99 -2.27 -39.83
C GLY A 243 -10.27 -0.78 -39.64
N ASP A 244 -11.43 -0.42 -39.11
CA ASP A 244 -11.81 0.97 -38.87
C ASP A 244 -10.85 1.62 -37.85
N VAL A 245 -10.57 2.91 -38.04
CA VAL A 245 -9.70 3.69 -37.15
C VAL A 245 -10.34 3.91 -35.77
N ASP A 246 -11.68 3.89 -35.68
CA ASP A 246 -12.40 4.03 -34.44
C ASP A 246 -12.73 2.65 -33.84
N GLY A 247 -12.14 2.36 -32.69
CA GLY A 247 -12.32 1.08 -32.01
C GLY A 247 -13.78 0.76 -31.62
N ASN A 248 -14.65 1.75 -31.45
CA ASN A 248 -16.07 1.48 -31.14
C ASN A 248 -16.81 0.89 -32.33
N VAL A 249 -16.44 1.26 -33.56
CA VAL A 249 -16.99 0.68 -34.79
C VAL A 249 -16.62 -0.79 -34.88
N VAL A 250 -15.34 -1.11 -34.65
CA VAL A 250 -14.84 -2.49 -34.67
C VAL A 250 -15.52 -3.32 -33.57
N ARG A 251 -15.60 -2.78 -32.34
CA ARG A 251 -16.27 -3.46 -31.22
C ARG A 251 -17.75 -3.72 -31.46
N ALA A 252 -18.47 -2.77 -32.08
CA ALA A 252 -19.87 -2.95 -32.45
C ALA A 252 -20.03 -4.09 -33.46
N ALA A 253 -19.10 -4.23 -34.42
CA ALA A 253 -19.11 -5.36 -35.33
C ALA A 253 -18.88 -6.68 -34.58
N LEU A 254 -17.82 -6.75 -33.77
CA LEU A 254 -17.45 -7.96 -33.03
C LEU A 254 -18.55 -8.47 -32.08
N ALA A 255 -19.36 -7.58 -31.52
CA ALA A 255 -20.44 -7.93 -30.61
C ALA A 255 -21.58 -8.73 -31.28
N ASP A 256 -21.84 -8.48 -32.57
CA ASP A 256 -23.05 -8.96 -33.26
C ASP A 256 -22.73 -9.84 -34.49
N LEU A 257 -21.45 -10.23 -34.69
CA LEU A 257 -21.04 -11.06 -35.83
C LEU A 257 -21.58 -12.51 -35.71
N PRO A 258 -22.22 -13.06 -36.76
CA PRO A 258 -22.64 -14.45 -36.76
C PRO A 258 -21.44 -15.43 -36.72
N PRO A 259 -21.54 -16.60 -36.04
CA PRO A 259 -20.43 -17.55 -35.90
C PRO A 259 -19.79 -18.00 -37.23
N GLN A 260 -20.59 -18.14 -38.29
CA GLN A 260 -20.11 -18.49 -39.63
C GLN A 260 -19.19 -17.40 -40.21
N THR A 261 -19.55 -16.15 -39.99
CA THR A 261 -18.77 -14.99 -40.42
C THR A 261 -17.50 -14.87 -39.57
N VAL A 262 -17.59 -15.10 -38.26
CA VAL A 262 -16.41 -15.17 -37.36
C VAL A 262 -15.41 -16.22 -37.86
N ALA A 263 -15.89 -17.42 -38.23
CA ALA A 263 -15.03 -18.46 -38.78
C ALA A 263 -14.35 -18.04 -40.10
N SER A 264 -15.06 -17.32 -40.98
CA SER A 264 -14.51 -16.82 -42.25
C SER A 264 -13.49 -15.68 -42.08
N GLN A 265 -13.60 -14.89 -41.01
CA GLN A 265 -12.73 -13.74 -40.70
C GLN A 265 -11.71 -14.04 -39.58
N LYS A 266 -11.53 -15.34 -39.25
CA LYS A 266 -10.79 -15.79 -38.07
C LYS A 266 -9.43 -15.10 -37.92
N ASP A 267 -8.59 -15.12 -38.95
CA ASP A 267 -7.22 -14.58 -38.87
C ASP A 267 -7.19 -13.08 -38.55
N ARG A 268 -8.12 -12.31 -39.10
CA ARG A 268 -8.24 -10.88 -38.82
C ARG A 268 -8.70 -10.61 -37.39
N ILE A 269 -9.67 -11.38 -36.90
CA ILE A 269 -10.16 -11.24 -35.52
C ILE A 269 -9.09 -11.74 -34.52
N VAL A 270 -8.29 -12.75 -34.86
CA VAL A 270 -7.11 -13.17 -34.08
C VAL A 270 -6.09 -12.05 -33.99
N GLY A 271 -5.87 -11.31 -35.08
CA GLY A 271 -5.07 -10.08 -35.07
C GLY A 271 -5.61 -9.04 -34.08
N LEU A 272 -6.92 -8.79 -34.10
CA LEU A 272 -7.60 -7.88 -33.17
C LEU A 272 -7.50 -8.36 -31.71
N ALA A 273 -7.57 -9.66 -31.44
CA ALA A 273 -7.41 -10.23 -30.09
C ALA A 273 -6.01 -10.00 -29.47
N ASN A 274 -5.03 -9.62 -30.30
CA ASN A 274 -3.67 -9.24 -29.93
C ASN A 274 -3.40 -7.74 -30.12
N HIS A 275 -4.43 -6.94 -30.35
CA HIS A 275 -4.29 -5.49 -30.50
C HIS A 275 -3.86 -4.84 -29.16
N PRO A 276 -3.04 -3.76 -29.18
CA PRO A 276 -2.59 -3.08 -27.96
C PRO A 276 -3.72 -2.42 -27.16
N ASP A 277 -4.82 -2.02 -27.79
CA ASP A 277 -6.04 -1.58 -27.08
C ASP A 277 -6.68 -2.78 -26.35
N PRO A 278 -6.67 -2.81 -25.01
CA PRO A 278 -7.15 -3.95 -24.24
C PRO A 278 -8.66 -4.18 -24.41
N THR A 279 -9.45 -3.12 -24.57
CA THR A 279 -10.91 -3.19 -24.69
C THR A 279 -11.32 -3.78 -26.04
N LEU A 280 -10.62 -3.37 -27.11
CA LEU A 280 -10.79 -3.95 -28.44
C LEU A 280 -10.35 -5.41 -28.47
N ALA A 281 -9.18 -5.72 -27.93
CA ALA A 281 -8.66 -7.07 -27.87
C ALA A 281 -9.58 -8.01 -27.11
N GLU A 282 -10.16 -7.54 -26.00
CA GLU A 282 -11.10 -8.32 -25.22
C GLU A 282 -12.43 -8.56 -25.96
N SER A 283 -12.94 -7.56 -26.67
CA SER A 283 -14.13 -7.72 -27.52
C SER A 283 -13.90 -8.77 -28.62
N ALA A 284 -12.71 -8.79 -29.21
CA ALA A 284 -12.33 -9.79 -30.21
C ALA A 284 -12.22 -11.20 -29.62
N ARG A 285 -11.69 -11.35 -28.39
CA ARG A 285 -11.64 -12.64 -27.68
C ARG A 285 -13.03 -13.19 -27.38
N LEU A 286 -13.94 -12.32 -26.91
CA LEU A 286 -15.32 -12.71 -26.65
C LEU A 286 -16.01 -13.19 -27.93
N CYS A 287 -15.85 -12.45 -29.04
CA CYS A 287 -16.35 -12.86 -30.36
C CYS A 287 -15.78 -14.23 -30.80
N LEU A 288 -14.48 -14.43 -30.63
CA LEU A 288 -13.80 -15.68 -30.98
C LEU A 288 -14.20 -16.86 -30.09
N SER A 289 -14.65 -16.61 -28.85
CA SER A 289 -14.99 -17.68 -27.89
C SER A 289 -16.15 -18.56 -28.36
N GLU A 290 -17.05 -18.03 -29.21
CA GLU A 290 -18.22 -18.75 -29.73
C GLU A 290 -17.86 -19.80 -30.79
N VAL A 291 -16.72 -19.64 -31.46
CA VAL A 291 -16.21 -20.56 -32.50
C VAL A 291 -14.98 -21.34 -32.03
N ALA A 292 -14.69 -21.27 -30.74
CA ALA A 292 -13.50 -21.87 -30.18
C ALA A 292 -13.58 -23.41 -30.23
N PRO A 293 -12.49 -24.12 -30.60
CA PRO A 293 -12.51 -25.57 -30.73
C PRO A 293 -12.93 -26.29 -29.44
N THR A 294 -13.56 -27.45 -29.57
CA THR A 294 -13.96 -28.30 -28.43
C THR A 294 -12.93 -29.37 -28.10
N ASP A 295 -12.13 -29.79 -29.07
CA ASP A 295 -11.00 -30.69 -28.84
C ASP A 295 -9.97 -30.04 -27.90
N SER A 296 -9.47 -30.80 -26.92
CA SER A 296 -8.62 -30.25 -25.86
C SER A 296 -7.28 -29.70 -26.39
N GLU A 297 -6.70 -30.31 -27.41
CA GLU A 297 -5.39 -29.93 -27.93
C GLU A 297 -5.51 -28.70 -28.85
N ASP A 298 -6.53 -28.71 -29.71
CA ASP A 298 -6.84 -27.56 -30.57
C ASP A 298 -7.33 -26.36 -29.76
N ARG A 299 -8.09 -26.60 -28.68
CA ARG A 299 -8.52 -25.56 -27.76
C ARG A 299 -7.33 -24.89 -27.09
N LEU A 300 -6.36 -25.67 -26.60
CA LEU A 300 -5.15 -25.13 -25.99
C LEU A 300 -4.38 -24.23 -26.97
N ARG A 301 -4.16 -24.69 -28.20
CA ARG A 301 -3.44 -23.91 -29.24
C ARG A 301 -4.18 -22.62 -29.60
N PHE A 302 -5.50 -22.72 -29.71
CA PHE A 302 -6.36 -21.58 -29.98
C PHE A 302 -6.25 -20.53 -28.86
N GLU A 303 -6.38 -20.95 -27.59
CA GLU A 303 -6.29 -20.04 -26.45
C GLU A 303 -4.89 -19.43 -26.32
N LEU A 304 -3.83 -20.19 -26.56
CA LEU A 304 -2.47 -19.64 -26.61
C LEU A 304 -2.32 -18.54 -27.67
N ALA A 305 -3.04 -18.60 -28.79
CA ALA A 305 -2.96 -17.60 -29.86
C ALA A 305 -3.80 -16.34 -29.58
N VAL A 306 -4.91 -16.44 -28.86
CA VAL A 306 -5.92 -15.37 -28.79
C VAL A 306 -6.18 -14.83 -27.40
N GLU A 307 -6.06 -15.65 -26.35
CA GLU A 307 -6.55 -15.30 -25.01
C GLU A 307 -5.69 -14.24 -24.32
N HIS A 308 -6.18 -13.72 -23.19
CA HIS A 308 -5.43 -12.77 -22.37
C HIS A 308 -4.09 -13.35 -21.89
N TYR A 309 -3.06 -12.51 -21.72
CA TYR A 309 -1.73 -12.94 -21.25
C TYR A 309 -1.79 -13.82 -20.01
N TYR A 310 -2.64 -13.48 -19.03
CA TYR A 310 -2.85 -14.28 -17.83
C TYR A 310 -3.18 -15.75 -18.17
N VAL A 311 -4.15 -15.98 -19.05
CA VAL A 311 -4.56 -17.32 -19.50
C VAL A 311 -3.42 -18.01 -20.25
N ARG A 312 -2.75 -17.31 -21.16
CA ARG A 312 -1.57 -17.85 -21.88
C ARG A 312 -0.49 -18.29 -20.92
N ARG A 313 -0.19 -17.49 -19.89
CA ARG A 313 0.80 -17.79 -18.85
C ARG A 313 0.43 -19.06 -18.09
N ARG A 314 -0.84 -19.24 -17.70
CA ARG A 314 -1.33 -20.46 -17.05
C ARG A 314 -1.15 -21.68 -17.95
N HIS A 315 -1.44 -21.57 -19.25
CA HIS A 315 -1.20 -22.66 -20.21
C HIS A 315 0.29 -22.98 -20.40
N VAL A 316 1.15 -21.96 -20.51
CA VAL A 316 2.60 -22.15 -20.60
C VAL A 316 3.14 -22.82 -19.33
N ALA A 317 2.65 -22.45 -18.14
CA ALA A 317 3.02 -23.12 -16.88
C ALA A 317 2.58 -24.59 -16.87
N ALA A 318 1.32 -24.88 -17.26
CA ALA A 318 0.81 -26.25 -17.34
C ALA A 318 1.56 -27.12 -18.38
N LEU A 319 2.04 -26.51 -19.47
CA LEU A 319 2.89 -27.21 -20.43
C LEU A 319 4.29 -27.50 -19.87
N ALA A 320 4.85 -26.60 -19.08
CA ALA A 320 6.13 -26.81 -18.40
C ALA A 320 6.07 -27.94 -17.37
N GLU A 321 4.95 -28.08 -16.66
CA GLU A 321 4.73 -29.18 -15.71
C GLU A 321 4.73 -30.58 -16.37
N LYS A 322 4.42 -30.66 -17.67
CA LYS A 322 4.52 -31.92 -18.44
C LYS A 322 5.97 -32.32 -18.77
N GLY A 323 6.96 -31.50 -18.43
CA GLY A 323 8.37 -31.77 -18.72
C GLY A 323 8.65 -31.91 -20.22
N THR A 324 9.40 -32.95 -20.61
CA THR A 324 9.80 -33.18 -22.01
C THR A 324 8.61 -33.35 -22.96
N ALA A 325 7.48 -33.88 -22.48
CA ALA A 325 6.28 -34.05 -23.28
C ALA A 325 5.64 -32.72 -23.71
N GLY A 326 5.85 -31.64 -22.96
CA GLY A 326 5.34 -30.30 -23.27
C GLY A 326 6.27 -29.46 -24.16
N LEU A 327 7.53 -29.89 -24.37
CA LEU A 327 8.58 -29.06 -25.01
C LEU A 327 8.22 -28.57 -26.41
N LYS A 328 7.55 -29.40 -27.22
CA LYS A 328 7.15 -29.03 -28.59
C LYS A 328 6.24 -27.80 -28.58
N ASP A 329 5.20 -27.83 -27.74
CA ASP A 329 4.24 -26.72 -27.65
C ASP A 329 4.86 -25.50 -26.94
N LEU A 330 5.69 -25.70 -25.91
CA LEU A 330 6.44 -24.60 -25.28
C LEU A 330 7.38 -23.88 -26.25
N ALA A 331 8.09 -24.62 -27.10
CA ALA A 331 8.95 -24.03 -28.12
C ALA A 331 8.14 -23.25 -29.15
N ALA A 332 6.93 -23.70 -29.49
CA ALA A 332 6.01 -22.94 -30.33
C ALA A 332 5.58 -21.62 -29.65
N CYS A 333 5.35 -21.62 -28.32
CA CYS A 333 5.05 -20.41 -27.56
C CYS A 333 6.18 -19.36 -27.57
N CYS A 334 7.42 -19.74 -27.89
CA CYS A 334 8.51 -18.78 -28.10
C CYS A 334 8.31 -17.91 -29.37
N SER A 335 7.28 -18.17 -30.18
CA SER A 335 6.87 -17.35 -31.33
C SER A 335 5.47 -16.76 -31.15
N ASN A 336 4.95 -16.72 -29.92
CA ASN A 336 3.63 -16.14 -29.61
C ASN A 336 3.56 -14.64 -29.99
N ALA A 337 2.37 -14.14 -30.33
CA ALA A 337 2.19 -12.72 -30.64
C ALA A 337 2.46 -11.80 -29.43
N ASP A 338 2.10 -12.23 -28.22
CA ASP A 338 2.38 -11.48 -26.98
C ASP A 338 3.84 -11.68 -26.54
N PRO A 339 4.64 -10.60 -26.42
CA PRO A 339 6.08 -10.69 -26.13
C PRO A 339 6.36 -11.28 -24.74
N TRP A 340 5.49 -11.01 -23.76
CA TRP A 340 5.64 -11.54 -22.41
C TRP A 340 5.42 -13.05 -22.35
N THR A 341 4.49 -13.56 -23.15
CA THR A 341 4.28 -14.99 -23.35
C THR A 341 5.51 -15.63 -24.01
N ARG A 342 6.12 -14.97 -25.02
CA ARG A 342 7.37 -15.46 -25.63
C ARG A 342 8.51 -15.57 -24.62
N ALA A 343 8.74 -14.51 -23.85
CA ALA A 343 9.81 -14.46 -22.85
C ALA A 343 9.60 -15.52 -21.76
N TYR A 344 8.37 -15.63 -21.23
CA TYR A 344 8.04 -16.62 -20.21
C TYR A 344 8.18 -18.05 -20.74
N ALA A 345 7.73 -18.31 -21.98
CA ALA A 345 7.93 -19.62 -22.61
C ALA A 345 9.41 -19.97 -22.75
N LEU A 346 10.26 -19.02 -23.19
CA LEU A 346 11.70 -19.24 -23.30
C LEU A 346 12.33 -19.59 -21.94
N GLU A 347 11.93 -18.89 -20.88
CA GLU A 347 12.36 -19.17 -19.51
C GLU A 347 11.97 -20.59 -19.08
N ARG A 348 10.74 -21.02 -19.38
CA ARG A 348 10.26 -22.38 -19.08
C ARG A 348 10.98 -23.45 -19.90
N VAL A 349 11.25 -23.20 -21.18
CA VAL A 349 12.04 -24.13 -22.02
C VAL A 349 13.44 -24.29 -21.45
N ALA A 350 14.09 -23.20 -21.03
CA ALA A 350 15.44 -23.23 -20.45
C ALA A 350 15.53 -24.07 -19.16
N ALA A 351 14.44 -24.17 -18.40
CA ALA A 351 14.37 -25.01 -17.20
C ALA A 351 14.29 -26.52 -17.50
N ILE A 352 13.90 -26.91 -18.73
CA ILE A 352 13.66 -28.31 -19.12
C ILE A 352 14.71 -28.80 -20.13
N ASP A 353 14.98 -28.02 -21.18
CA ASP A 353 15.93 -28.37 -22.25
C ASP A 353 16.79 -27.16 -22.65
N ARG A 354 18.07 -27.22 -22.26
CA ARG A 354 19.05 -26.15 -22.48
C ARG A 354 19.39 -25.94 -23.96
N ASP A 355 19.41 -27.00 -24.77
CA ASP A 355 19.81 -26.91 -26.16
C ASP A 355 18.70 -26.35 -27.05
N LEU A 356 17.45 -26.73 -26.77
CA LEU A 356 16.28 -26.14 -27.40
C LEU A 356 16.12 -24.67 -26.99
N ALA A 357 16.32 -24.34 -25.71
CA ALA A 357 16.31 -22.97 -25.23
C ALA A 357 17.38 -22.10 -25.93
N ARG A 358 18.60 -22.63 -26.09
CA ARG A 358 19.68 -21.97 -26.84
C ARG A 358 19.23 -21.62 -28.26
N ALA A 359 18.65 -22.59 -28.98
CA ALA A 359 18.20 -22.39 -30.35
C ALA A 359 17.08 -21.32 -30.44
N GLN A 360 16.11 -21.34 -29.53
CA GLN A 360 15.06 -20.32 -29.48
C GLN A 360 15.61 -18.94 -29.10
N ALA A 361 16.53 -18.87 -28.13
CA ALA A 361 17.13 -17.62 -27.67
C ALA A 361 17.92 -16.94 -28.81
N LEU A 362 18.68 -17.67 -29.62
CA LEU A 362 19.41 -17.10 -30.77
C LEU A 362 18.48 -16.41 -31.76
N ARG A 363 17.32 -17.00 -32.06
CA ARG A 363 16.30 -16.38 -32.91
C ARG A 363 15.73 -15.13 -32.27
N LEU A 364 15.49 -15.17 -30.96
CA LEU A 364 14.88 -14.09 -30.18
C LEU A 364 15.82 -12.92 -29.86
N LEU A 365 17.11 -13.00 -30.18
CA LEU A 365 18.01 -11.84 -30.14
C LEU A 365 17.61 -10.73 -31.13
N ALA A 366 16.89 -11.08 -32.20
CA ALA A 366 16.37 -10.14 -33.18
C ALA A 366 14.92 -9.70 -32.89
N ASP A 367 14.36 -10.03 -31.73
CA ASP A 367 12.98 -9.66 -31.37
C ASP A 367 12.84 -8.15 -31.17
N ASP A 368 11.77 -7.56 -31.69
CA ASP A 368 11.50 -6.11 -31.57
C ASP A 368 11.32 -5.71 -30.10
N HIS A 369 10.79 -6.61 -29.27
CA HIS A 369 10.52 -6.34 -27.87
C HIS A 369 11.76 -6.53 -27.00
N ARG A 370 12.24 -5.44 -26.39
CA ARG A 370 13.48 -5.41 -25.58
C ARG A 370 13.51 -6.43 -24.44
N TYR A 371 12.40 -6.65 -23.73
CA TYR A 371 12.35 -7.65 -22.64
C TYR A 371 12.57 -9.08 -23.16
N VAL A 372 12.14 -9.37 -24.38
CA VAL A 372 12.36 -10.69 -25.01
C VAL A 372 13.84 -10.87 -25.33
N ARG A 373 14.49 -9.83 -25.88
CA ARG A 373 15.94 -9.82 -26.10
C ARG A 373 16.73 -9.99 -24.80
N LEU A 374 16.30 -9.33 -23.71
CA LEU A 374 16.91 -9.47 -22.38
C LEU A 374 16.84 -10.92 -21.88
N GLN A 375 15.67 -11.54 -21.93
CA GLN A 375 15.50 -12.94 -21.53
C GLN A 375 16.32 -13.89 -22.42
N ALA A 376 16.37 -13.63 -23.73
CA ALA A 376 17.15 -14.41 -24.68
C ALA A 376 18.65 -14.31 -24.41
N ALA A 377 19.18 -13.11 -24.20
CA ALA A 377 20.58 -12.90 -23.84
C ALA A 377 20.94 -13.62 -22.53
N ALA A 378 20.08 -13.52 -21.50
CA ALA A 378 20.31 -14.19 -20.22
C ALA A 378 20.33 -15.73 -20.34
N VAL A 379 19.46 -16.31 -21.17
CA VAL A 379 19.49 -17.77 -21.46
C VAL A 379 20.80 -18.15 -22.13
N LEU A 380 21.26 -17.36 -23.11
CA LEU A 380 22.52 -17.61 -23.81
C LEU A 380 23.76 -17.44 -22.93
N ALA A 381 23.72 -16.58 -21.92
CA ALA A 381 24.82 -16.39 -20.97
C ALA A 381 25.29 -17.71 -20.34
N SER A 382 24.36 -18.64 -20.13
CA SER A 382 24.68 -20.00 -19.70
C SER A 382 24.67 -21.01 -20.85
N ALA A 383 23.85 -20.87 -21.88
CA ALA A 383 23.64 -21.95 -22.86
C ALA A 383 24.48 -21.88 -24.15
N ALA A 384 25.17 -20.77 -24.42
CA ALA A 384 25.85 -20.55 -25.70
C ALA A 384 26.96 -21.58 -26.01
N LYS A 385 27.09 -21.94 -27.29
CA LYS A 385 28.13 -22.83 -27.82
C LYS A 385 29.06 -22.05 -28.75
N SER A 386 30.23 -22.60 -29.04
CA SER A 386 31.25 -21.92 -29.88
C SER A 386 30.78 -21.53 -31.28
N ALA A 387 29.82 -22.26 -31.85
CA ALA A 387 29.20 -21.91 -33.14
C ALA A 387 28.33 -20.65 -33.09
N ASP A 388 27.87 -20.24 -31.91
CA ASP A 388 26.92 -19.15 -31.72
C ASP A 388 27.62 -17.77 -31.65
N ALA A 389 28.95 -17.75 -31.44
CA ALA A 389 29.73 -16.54 -31.22
C ALA A 389 29.56 -15.46 -32.32
N PRO A 390 29.52 -15.79 -33.64
CA PRO A 390 29.30 -14.77 -34.67
C PRO A 390 27.96 -14.04 -34.52
N VAL A 391 26.87 -14.78 -34.26
CA VAL A 391 25.51 -14.22 -34.12
C VAL A 391 25.44 -13.33 -32.88
N ILE A 392 26.03 -13.78 -31.76
CA ILE A 392 26.09 -13.02 -30.51
C ILE A 392 26.87 -11.70 -30.70
N ARG A 393 28.01 -11.72 -31.43
CA ARG A 393 28.78 -10.51 -31.74
C ARG A 393 27.96 -9.50 -32.55
N THR A 394 27.22 -9.98 -33.56
CA THR A 394 26.35 -9.11 -34.35
C THR A 394 25.26 -8.48 -33.50
N ALA A 395 24.56 -9.27 -32.67
CA ALA A 395 23.53 -8.74 -31.78
C ALA A 395 24.07 -7.70 -30.80
N ARG A 396 25.25 -7.95 -30.20
CA ARG A 396 25.91 -7.02 -29.28
C ARG A 396 26.34 -5.72 -29.97
N ALA A 397 26.76 -5.77 -31.22
CA ALA A 397 27.21 -4.58 -31.95
C ALA A 397 26.08 -3.56 -32.21
N THR A 398 24.83 -4.01 -32.22
CA THR A 398 23.64 -3.17 -32.46
C THR A 398 22.81 -2.90 -31.21
N GLU A 399 23.05 -3.63 -30.12
CA GLU A 399 22.28 -3.49 -28.90
C GLU A 399 22.72 -2.24 -28.12
N SER A 400 21.74 -1.44 -27.69
CA SER A 400 21.97 -0.21 -26.93
C SER A 400 21.66 -0.39 -25.44
N ASP A 401 20.88 -1.40 -25.08
CA ASP A 401 20.54 -1.67 -23.68
C ASP A 401 21.72 -2.26 -22.91
N GLY A 402 22.06 -1.63 -21.78
CA GLY A 402 23.21 -2.00 -20.96
C GLY A 402 23.14 -3.41 -20.35
N ALA A 403 21.97 -3.88 -19.91
CA ALA A 403 21.87 -5.23 -19.32
C ALA A 403 21.88 -6.31 -20.41
N VAL A 404 21.18 -6.08 -21.53
CA VAL A 404 21.20 -7.03 -22.65
C VAL A 404 22.64 -7.20 -23.13
N ASN A 405 23.38 -6.08 -23.29
CA ASN A 405 24.79 -6.12 -23.68
C ASN A 405 25.69 -6.90 -22.73
N LEU A 406 25.48 -6.78 -21.41
CA LEU A 406 26.26 -7.54 -20.42
C LEU A 406 25.98 -9.04 -20.51
N TYR A 407 24.71 -9.44 -20.64
CA TYR A 407 24.39 -10.86 -20.84
C TYR A 407 24.93 -11.39 -22.16
N LEU A 408 24.91 -10.60 -23.24
CA LEU A 408 25.52 -10.98 -24.51
C LEU A 408 27.04 -11.12 -24.39
N GLU A 409 27.68 -10.32 -23.54
CA GLU A 409 29.10 -10.46 -23.25
C GLU A 409 29.42 -11.74 -22.46
N GLU A 410 28.61 -12.08 -21.45
CA GLU A 410 28.70 -13.36 -20.75
C GLU A 410 28.47 -14.54 -21.70
N ALA A 411 27.47 -14.44 -22.58
CA ALA A 411 27.17 -15.44 -23.61
C ALA A 411 28.34 -15.61 -24.58
N LEU A 412 28.99 -14.52 -24.99
CA LEU A 412 30.16 -14.57 -25.85
C LEU A 412 31.36 -15.21 -25.15
N ALA A 413 31.58 -14.88 -23.86
CA ALA A 413 32.61 -15.53 -23.06
C ALA A 413 32.35 -17.04 -22.93
N CYS A 414 31.10 -17.44 -22.70
CA CYS A 414 30.66 -18.83 -22.68
C CYS A 414 30.94 -19.53 -24.02
N ALA A 415 30.52 -18.94 -25.14
CA ALA A 415 30.73 -19.49 -26.49
C ALA A 415 32.22 -19.67 -26.82
N GLU A 416 33.05 -18.68 -26.47
CA GLU A 416 34.48 -18.67 -26.75
C GLU A 416 35.32 -19.42 -25.69
N LYS A 417 34.67 -20.01 -24.67
CA LYS A 417 35.31 -20.70 -23.54
C LYS A 417 36.36 -19.83 -22.82
N ARG A 418 36.11 -18.53 -22.76
CA ARG A 418 36.92 -17.57 -22.01
C ARG A 418 36.38 -17.45 -20.58
N ALA A 419 37.19 -16.89 -19.69
CA ALA A 419 36.68 -16.46 -18.38
C ALA A 419 35.54 -15.47 -18.59
N ALA A 420 34.49 -15.58 -17.77
CA ALA A 420 33.42 -14.60 -17.73
C ALA A 420 34.01 -13.20 -17.42
N PRO A 421 33.37 -12.12 -17.89
CA PRO A 421 33.75 -10.77 -17.51
C PRO A 421 33.85 -10.67 -15.99
N GLN A 422 34.77 -9.84 -15.48
CA GLN A 422 34.79 -9.59 -14.04
C GLN A 422 33.44 -9.01 -13.64
N PRO A 423 32.75 -9.61 -12.66
CA PRO A 423 31.48 -9.08 -12.20
C PRO A 423 31.72 -7.69 -11.63
N ARG A 424 30.77 -6.78 -11.88
CA ARG A 424 30.75 -5.48 -11.22
C ARG A 424 30.75 -5.65 -9.69
N PRO A 425 31.19 -4.65 -8.91
CA PRO A 425 31.15 -4.75 -7.46
C PRO A 425 29.76 -5.18 -6.97
N PRO A 426 29.68 -6.21 -6.11
CA PRO A 426 28.40 -6.64 -5.58
C PRO A 426 27.82 -5.55 -4.67
N VAL A 427 26.52 -5.66 -4.39
CA VAL A 427 25.87 -4.82 -3.40
C VAL A 427 26.45 -5.02 -2.00
N ASN A 428 26.35 -3.98 -1.18
CA ASN A 428 26.43 -4.09 0.27
C ASN A 428 25.17 -4.84 0.74
N ARG A 429 25.35 -6.03 1.31
CA ARG A 429 24.24 -6.93 1.65
C ARG A 429 23.82 -6.78 3.11
N VAL A 430 22.51 -6.79 3.36
CA VAL A 430 21.97 -6.93 4.72
C VAL A 430 22.42 -8.25 5.36
N PRO A 431 23.11 -8.22 6.52
CA PRO A 431 23.58 -9.42 7.19
C PRO A 431 22.43 -10.24 7.81
N PHE A 432 22.70 -11.51 8.08
CA PHE A 432 21.75 -12.49 8.61
C PHE A 432 22.10 -12.99 10.02
N ASP A 433 23.31 -12.71 10.46
CA ASP A 433 23.95 -13.21 11.68
C ASP A 433 24.12 -12.12 12.75
N ARG A 434 24.10 -10.85 12.33
CA ARG A 434 24.26 -9.70 13.21
C ARG A 434 23.30 -8.56 12.84
N VAL A 435 23.06 -7.70 13.81
CA VAL A 435 22.22 -6.51 13.66
C VAL A 435 22.89 -5.47 12.76
N CYS A 436 22.14 -5.02 11.78
CA CYS A 436 22.41 -3.85 10.96
C CYS A 436 21.41 -2.74 11.31
N MET A 437 21.86 -1.61 11.86
CA MET A 437 20.98 -0.49 12.20
C MET A 437 20.60 0.33 10.97
N PHE A 438 19.29 0.54 10.76
CA PHE A 438 18.76 1.32 9.64
C PHE A 438 18.29 2.73 10.02
N LEU A 439 18.38 3.68 9.08
CA LEU A 439 17.72 4.99 9.16
C LEU A 439 16.83 5.23 7.93
N CYS A 440 15.60 5.71 8.14
CA CYS A 440 14.74 6.17 7.06
C CYS A 440 15.17 7.57 6.61
N GLY A 441 15.60 7.68 5.36
CA GLY A 441 16.26 8.84 4.80
C GLY A 441 17.70 8.97 5.29
N HIS A 442 18.52 9.65 4.49
CA HIS A 442 19.89 10.03 4.84
C HIS A 442 20.02 11.55 4.92
N GLY A 443 20.95 12.03 5.74
CA GLY A 443 21.38 13.43 5.77
C GLY A 443 22.84 13.58 5.37
N THR A 444 23.32 14.82 5.43
CA THR A 444 24.71 15.16 5.03
C THR A 444 25.80 14.42 5.83
N GLU A 445 25.50 14.04 7.08
CA GLU A 445 26.39 13.29 7.95
C GLU A 445 26.35 11.76 7.77
N ALA A 446 25.58 11.25 6.81
CA ALA A 446 25.43 9.81 6.56
C ALA A 446 26.76 9.03 6.53
N PRO A 447 27.88 9.52 5.98
CA PRO A 447 29.14 8.77 6.01
C PRO A 447 29.71 8.53 7.43
N ASN A 448 29.37 9.38 8.40
CA ASN A 448 30.03 9.44 9.71
C ASN A 448 29.18 8.92 10.87
N THR A 449 27.95 8.50 10.61
CA THR A 449 27.02 7.99 11.63
C THR A 449 27.15 6.46 11.81
N PRO A 450 26.65 5.87 12.92
CA PRO A 450 26.73 4.43 13.17
C PRO A 450 25.67 3.61 12.41
N PHE A 451 24.74 4.25 11.68
CA PHE A 451 23.79 3.53 10.84
C PHE A 451 24.52 2.81 9.71
N GLN A 452 24.20 1.54 9.52
CA GLN A 452 24.83 0.65 8.53
C GLN A 452 23.97 0.52 7.27
N GLY A 453 22.67 0.86 7.36
CA GLY A 453 21.75 0.87 6.24
C GLY A 453 20.81 2.07 6.20
N TYR A 454 20.33 2.39 5.01
CA TYR A 454 19.38 3.47 4.75
C TYR A 454 18.19 2.95 3.94
N TYR A 455 17.00 3.38 4.34
CA TYR A 455 15.77 3.24 3.57
C TYR A 455 15.36 4.63 3.04
N ASP A 456 15.51 4.86 1.74
CA ASP A 456 15.16 6.15 1.13
C ASP A 456 13.77 6.12 0.49
N LEU A 457 12.92 7.07 0.87
CA LEU A 457 11.55 7.21 0.33
C LEU A 457 11.52 7.59 -1.17
N ARG A 458 12.64 8.08 -1.68
CA ARG A 458 12.90 8.36 -3.10
C ARG A 458 14.37 8.15 -3.37
N TYR A 459 14.67 7.53 -4.49
CA TYR A 459 16.05 7.42 -4.94
C TYR A 459 16.57 8.76 -5.49
N ASN A 460 17.52 9.37 -4.79
CA ASN A 460 18.22 10.57 -5.22
C ASN A 460 19.61 10.62 -4.56
N PRO A 461 20.60 9.89 -5.09
CA PRO A 461 21.89 9.71 -4.43
C PRO A 461 22.76 10.96 -4.56
N ASP A 462 22.78 11.77 -3.50
CA ASP A 462 23.67 12.92 -3.37
C ASP A 462 25.13 12.51 -3.05
N GLU A 463 26.02 13.48 -2.84
CA GLU A 463 27.41 13.21 -2.51
C GLU A 463 27.58 12.50 -1.15
N ALA A 464 26.71 12.77 -0.18
CA ALA A 464 26.73 12.11 1.12
C ALA A 464 26.35 10.64 0.98
N ALA A 465 25.28 10.33 0.24
CA ALA A 465 24.89 8.95 -0.08
C ALA A 465 26.01 8.19 -0.80
N ARG A 466 26.65 8.80 -1.82
CA ARG A 466 27.76 8.16 -2.55
C ARG A 466 28.98 7.87 -1.65
N ARG A 467 29.35 8.80 -0.76
CA ARG A 467 30.46 8.59 0.19
C ARG A 467 30.11 7.55 1.26
N ALA A 468 28.89 7.57 1.77
CA ALA A 468 28.37 6.59 2.72
C ALA A 468 28.36 5.18 2.09
N HIS A 469 27.86 5.07 0.87
CA HIS A 469 27.85 3.83 0.10
C HIS A 469 29.27 3.29 -0.14
N ALA A 470 30.20 4.16 -0.55
CA ALA A 470 31.62 3.81 -0.73
C ALA A 470 32.31 3.36 0.57
N ALA A 471 31.80 3.79 1.73
CA ALA A 471 32.24 3.32 3.05
C ALA A 471 31.59 1.99 3.48
N GLY A 472 30.81 1.34 2.60
CA GLY A 472 30.18 0.03 2.84
C GLY A 472 28.77 0.10 3.40
N LYS A 473 28.13 1.28 3.45
CA LYS A 473 26.75 1.41 3.92
C LYS A 473 25.73 0.94 2.88
N ILE A 474 24.63 0.36 3.35
CA ILE A 474 23.59 -0.26 2.52
C ILE A 474 22.53 0.78 2.17
N PHE A 475 22.14 0.88 0.90
CA PHE A 475 21.06 1.77 0.46
C PHE A 475 19.94 1.00 -0.22
N LEU A 476 18.73 1.09 0.35
CA LEU A 476 17.49 0.54 -0.21
C LEU A 476 16.55 1.70 -0.52
N ALA A 477 16.09 1.82 -1.76
CA ALA A 477 15.20 2.92 -2.15
C ALA A 477 13.79 2.43 -2.53
N ARG A 478 12.78 3.17 -2.11
CA ARG A 478 11.38 2.93 -2.48
C ARG A 478 11.16 3.14 -3.97
N ALA A 479 10.57 2.17 -4.64
CA ALA A 479 10.10 2.31 -6.01
C ALA A 479 8.76 3.05 -6.01
N ASN A 480 8.72 4.26 -6.55
CA ASN A 480 7.52 5.09 -6.58
C ASN A 480 6.74 4.99 -7.90
N ARG A 481 7.37 4.47 -8.97
CA ARG A 481 6.75 4.31 -10.30
C ARG A 481 6.39 2.86 -10.63
N THR A 482 5.64 2.22 -9.74
CA THR A 482 5.16 0.84 -9.91
C THR A 482 3.64 0.78 -10.06
N ALA A 483 3.11 -0.41 -10.37
CA ALA A 483 1.66 -0.62 -10.33
C ALA A 483 1.13 -0.51 -8.89
N PRO A 484 0.01 0.19 -8.63
CA PRO A 484 -0.55 0.36 -7.30
C PRO A 484 -1.08 -0.94 -6.67
N ASN A 485 -1.45 -1.93 -7.48
CA ASN A 485 -1.72 -3.29 -7.00
C ASN A 485 -0.92 -4.27 -7.87
N PRO A 486 -0.12 -5.19 -7.27
CA PRO A 486 0.76 -6.07 -8.04
C PRO A 486 0.00 -7.02 -8.97
N ALA A 487 -1.28 -7.31 -8.73
CA ALA A 487 -2.10 -8.11 -9.65
C ALA A 487 -2.24 -7.46 -11.04
N GLN A 488 -2.17 -6.13 -11.13
CA GLN A 488 -2.25 -5.42 -12.42
C GLN A 488 -1.10 -5.80 -13.36
N ILE A 489 0.04 -6.22 -12.83
CA ILE A 489 1.17 -6.72 -13.63
C ILE A 489 0.79 -7.97 -14.44
N LEU A 490 -0.20 -8.74 -13.98
CA LEU A 490 -0.71 -9.93 -14.67
C LEU A 490 -1.98 -9.67 -15.47
N LEU A 491 -2.85 -8.79 -14.97
CA LEU A 491 -4.22 -8.63 -15.44
C LEU A 491 -4.41 -7.44 -16.39
N ASP A 492 -3.47 -6.50 -16.41
CA ASP A 492 -3.54 -5.30 -17.24
C ASP A 492 -2.23 -5.09 -18.02
N PRO A 493 -2.25 -5.21 -19.37
CA PRO A 493 -1.06 -5.07 -20.18
C PRO A 493 -0.44 -3.66 -20.10
N ASN A 494 -1.25 -2.61 -19.92
CA ASN A 494 -0.75 -1.24 -19.83
C ASN A 494 0.01 -1.04 -18.52
N TRP A 495 -0.53 -1.52 -17.40
CA TRP A 495 0.16 -1.44 -16.11
C TRP A 495 1.43 -2.28 -16.05
N ARG A 496 1.42 -3.46 -16.68
CA ARG A 496 2.61 -4.32 -16.78
C ARG A 496 3.78 -3.60 -17.45
N ASP A 497 3.55 -2.98 -18.61
CA ASP A 497 4.61 -2.28 -19.35
C ASP A 497 4.98 -0.96 -18.65
N ALA A 498 3.99 -0.21 -18.14
CA ALA A 498 4.23 1.03 -17.41
C ALA A 498 5.06 0.82 -16.14
N ALA A 499 4.81 -0.26 -15.38
CA ALA A 499 5.58 -0.57 -14.18
C ALA A 499 7.03 -0.96 -14.51
N TRP A 500 7.25 -1.74 -15.58
CA TRP A 500 8.60 -2.07 -16.05
C TRP A 500 9.38 -0.82 -16.46
N MET A 501 8.76 0.04 -17.28
CA MET A 501 9.40 1.29 -17.73
C MET A 501 9.62 2.27 -16.57
N GLY A 502 8.66 2.38 -15.64
CA GLY A 502 8.75 3.25 -14.48
C GLY A 502 9.92 2.90 -13.56
N LEU A 503 10.19 1.61 -13.35
CA LEU A 503 11.36 1.15 -12.59
C LEU A 503 12.67 1.55 -13.27
N GLU A 504 12.77 1.43 -14.60
CA GLU A 504 13.99 1.82 -15.31
C GLU A 504 14.22 3.34 -15.30
N ASP A 505 13.15 4.12 -15.45
CA ASP A 505 13.20 5.58 -15.38
C ASP A 505 13.66 6.07 -14.00
N GLU A 506 13.21 5.41 -12.93
CA GLU A 506 13.55 5.78 -11.55
C GLU A 506 14.96 5.34 -11.15
N PHE A 507 15.43 4.19 -11.67
CA PHE A 507 16.69 3.55 -11.26
C PHE A 507 17.74 3.48 -12.39
N GLY A 508 17.90 4.58 -13.14
CA GLY A 508 18.90 4.67 -14.22
C GLY A 508 20.36 4.75 -13.74
N ASP A 509 20.62 5.44 -12.62
CA ASP A 509 21.93 5.43 -11.94
C ASP A 509 21.86 4.39 -10.81
N LEU A 510 22.72 3.38 -10.83
CA LEU A 510 22.76 2.39 -9.76
C LEU A 510 23.99 2.56 -8.86
N ALA A 511 24.73 3.66 -8.89
CA ALA A 511 26.03 3.75 -8.22
C ALA A 511 25.96 3.60 -6.69
N ALA A 512 24.93 4.15 -6.05
CA ALA A 512 24.76 4.14 -4.59
C ALA A 512 23.47 3.41 -4.15
N LEU A 513 23.09 2.34 -4.86
CA LEU A 513 21.85 1.61 -4.62
C LEU A 513 22.07 0.09 -4.52
N ASP A 514 21.79 -0.50 -3.37
CA ASP A 514 21.96 -1.94 -3.11
C ASP A 514 20.69 -2.75 -3.34
N GLY A 515 19.54 -2.08 -3.35
CA GLY A 515 18.28 -2.74 -3.60
C GLY A 515 17.12 -1.78 -3.67
N ILE A 516 15.97 -2.33 -4.01
CA ILE A 516 14.72 -1.57 -4.08
C ILE A 516 13.72 -2.09 -3.05
N VAL A 517 12.86 -1.19 -2.63
CA VAL A 517 11.74 -1.48 -1.73
C VAL A 517 10.45 -1.42 -2.53
N LEU A 518 9.70 -2.53 -2.51
CA LEU A 518 8.35 -2.66 -3.07
C LEU A 518 7.33 -2.79 -1.93
N GLY A 519 6.16 -2.18 -2.05
CA GLY A 519 5.13 -2.22 -0.99
C GLY A 519 4.93 -0.87 -0.30
N GLU A 520 4.47 -0.88 0.95
CA GLU A 520 4.16 0.34 1.74
C GLU A 520 3.08 1.23 1.09
N GLU A 521 3.36 2.52 0.82
CA GLU A 521 2.42 3.49 0.22
C GLU A 521 2.33 3.34 -1.31
N THR A 522 3.19 2.52 -1.91
CA THR A 522 3.33 2.41 -3.37
C THR A 522 2.60 1.20 -3.97
N MET A 523 2.27 0.22 -3.13
CA MET A 523 1.46 -0.94 -3.52
C MET A 523 0.53 -1.38 -2.38
N TYR A 524 -0.71 -1.71 -2.71
CA TYR A 524 -1.67 -2.32 -1.78
C TYR A 524 -2.27 -3.60 -2.35
N PHE A 525 -2.67 -4.48 -1.43
CA PHE A 525 -3.31 -5.78 -1.71
C PHE A 525 -4.83 -5.74 -1.47
N ARG A 526 -5.40 -4.52 -1.41
CA ARG A 526 -6.85 -4.32 -1.24
C ARG A 526 -7.56 -4.69 -2.53
N PRO A 527 -8.79 -5.25 -2.42
CA PRO A 527 -9.71 -5.36 -3.53
C PRO A 527 -9.84 -4.07 -4.29
N PHE A 528 -9.36 -4.08 -5.52
CA PHE A 528 -9.54 -2.97 -6.42
C PHE A 528 -10.89 -3.15 -7.12
N ASP A 529 -11.84 -2.28 -6.84
CA ASP A 529 -13.23 -2.45 -7.25
C ASP A 529 -13.46 -2.40 -8.79
N GLN A 530 -12.41 -2.17 -9.59
CA GLN A 530 -12.51 -1.91 -11.04
C GLN A 530 -11.52 -2.74 -11.89
N TRP A 531 -11.43 -4.06 -11.66
CA TRP A 531 -10.73 -4.93 -12.61
C TRP A 531 -11.64 -5.36 -13.75
N GLU A 532 -11.82 -4.48 -14.76
CA GLU A 532 -12.65 -4.79 -15.93
C GLU A 532 -12.26 -6.13 -16.58
N ASN A 533 -10.95 -6.38 -16.78
CA ASN A 533 -10.44 -7.65 -17.30
C ASN A 533 -10.45 -8.79 -16.25
N GLY A 534 -10.23 -8.46 -14.97
CA GLY A 534 -10.09 -9.46 -13.90
C GLY A 534 -11.37 -10.24 -13.64
N TRP A 535 -12.54 -9.62 -13.82
CA TRP A 535 -13.83 -10.29 -13.63
C TRP A 535 -14.02 -11.51 -14.51
N ARG A 536 -13.71 -11.39 -15.81
CA ARG A 536 -13.82 -12.52 -16.73
C ARG A 536 -12.83 -13.61 -16.35
N LEU A 537 -11.59 -13.25 -16.02
CA LEU A 537 -10.53 -14.19 -15.68
C LEU A 537 -10.87 -14.97 -14.39
N PHE A 538 -11.38 -14.29 -13.37
CA PHE A 538 -11.93 -14.92 -12.17
C PHE A 538 -13.09 -15.86 -12.51
N CYS A 539 -14.09 -15.38 -13.26
CA CYS A 539 -15.25 -16.19 -13.63
C CYS A 539 -14.85 -17.45 -14.39
N ARG A 540 -13.87 -17.33 -15.30
CA ARG A 540 -13.33 -18.45 -16.06
C ARG A 540 -12.70 -19.50 -15.15
N GLU A 541 -11.88 -19.10 -14.19
CA GLU A 541 -11.23 -20.05 -13.27
C GLU A 541 -12.18 -20.62 -12.22
N ALA A 542 -13.15 -19.83 -11.76
CA ALA A 542 -14.14 -20.24 -10.77
C ALA A 542 -15.34 -20.99 -11.39
N GLY A 543 -15.39 -21.15 -12.72
CA GLY A 543 -16.52 -21.79 -13.41
C GLY A 543 -17.84 -21.02 -13.31
N LEU A 544 -17.76 -19.69 -13.18
CA LEU A 544 -18.93 -18.82 -13.04
C LEU A 544 -19.31 -18.20 -14.38
N ASP A 545 -20.61 -17.93 -14.57
CA ASP A 545 -21.10 -17.17 -15.72
C ASP A 545 -20.75 -15.67 -15.58
N PRO A 546 -19.85 -15.11 -16.39
CA PRO A 546 -19.49 -13.70 -16.32
C PRO A 546 -20.66 -12.77 -16.63
N ARG A 547 -21.69 -13.22 -17.37
CA ARG A 547 -22.89 -12.41 -17.66
C ARG A 547 -23.75 -12.23 -16.41
N ARG A 548 -23.86 -13.27 -15.57
CA ARG A 548 -24.53 -13.17 -14.26
C ARG A 548 -23.79 -12.23 -13.32
N ILE A 549 -22.46 -12.35 -13.26
CA ILE A 549 -21.64 -11.52 -12.36
C ILE A 549 -21.65 -10.07 -12.83
N ALA A 550 -21.63 -9.82 -14.15
CA ALA A 550 -21.68 -8.49 -14.77
C ALA A 550 -20.62 -7.51 -14.22
N GLY A 551 -19.49 -8.04 -13.75
CA GLY A 551 -18.42 -7.26 -13.13
C GLY A 551 -18.77 -6.61 -11.79
N ARG A 552 -19.76 -7.14 -11.06
CA ARG A 552 -20.24 -6.54 -9.79
C ARG A 552 -20.11 -7.50 -8.62
N ARG A 553 -19.45 -7.05 -7.55
CA ARG A 553 -19.25 -7.84 -6.30
C ARG A 553 -20.56 -8.18 -5.58
N GLU A 554 -21.56 -7.31 -5.72
CA GLU A 554 -22.92 -7.49 -5.21
C GLU A 554 -23.66 -8.67 -5.84
N ASN A 555 -23.25 -9.13 -7.03
CA ASN A 555 -23.83 -10.30 -7.69
C ASN A 555 -23.20 -11.63 -7.23
N LEU A 556 -22.14 -11.59 -6.40
CA LEU A 556 -21.51 -12.77 -5.84
C LEU A 556 -22.29 -13.29 -4.63
N THR A 557 -22.35 -14.61 -4.45
CA THR A 557 -22.72 -15.23 -3.18
C THR A 557 -21.62 -15.05 -2.12
N ASP A 558 -21.87 -15.39 -0.84
CA ASP A 558 -20.83 -15.33 0.21
C ASP A 558 -19.63 -16.24 -0.11
N ALA A 559 -19.88 -17.45 -0.61
CA ALA A 559 -18.83 -18.37 -1.04
C ALA A 559 -18.04 -17.81 -2.23
N GLU A 560 -18.73 -17.22 -3.21
CA GLU A 560 -18.09 -16.58 -4.37
C GLU A 560 -17.28 -15.34 -3.97
N ARG A 561 -17.71 -14.57 -2.95
CA ARG A 561 -16.93 -13.46 -2.39
C ARG A 561 -15.63 -13.93 -1.75
N LYS A 562 -15.67 -15.02 -0.98
CA LYS A 562 -14.46 -15.65 -0.41
C LYS A 562 -13.53 -16.15 -1.53
N ALA A 563 -14.08 -16.81 -2.55
CA ALA A 563 -13.33 -17.27 -3.70
C ALA A 563 -12.68 -16.11 -4.48
N TRP A 564 -13.41 -15.01 -4.69
CA TRP A 564 -12.86 -13.78 -5.27
C TRP A 564 -11.68 -13.26 -4.45
N TRP A 565 -11.86 -13.13 -3.14
CA TRP A 565 -10.80 -12.64 -2.25
C TRP A 565 -9.56 -13.52 -2.33
N ARG A 566 -9.72 -14.85 -2.25
CA ARG A 566 -8.61 -15.79 -2.35
C ARG A 566 -7.92 -15.71 -3.72
N TRP A 567 -8.69 -15.67 -4.80
CA TRP A 567 -8.16 -15.53 -6.16
C TRP A 567 -7.34 -14.25 -6.30
N GLU A 568 -7.87 -13.13 -5.83
CA GLU A 568 -7.21 -11.82 -5.84
C GLU A 568 -5.88 -11.82 -5.07
N GLN A 569 -5.86 -12.34 -3.84
CA GLN A 569 -4.62 -12.43 -3.07
C GLN A 569 -3.57 -13.27 -3.78
N ARG A 570 -3.96 -14.40 -4.39
CA ARG A 570 -3.05 -15.24 -5.18
C ARG A 570 -2.46 -14.47 -6.36
N VAL A 571 -3.30 -13.81 -7.17
CA VAL A 571 -2.81 -13.09 -8.36
C VAL A 571 -1.98 -11.86 -7.98
N ALA A 572 -2.23 -11.25 -6.82
CA ALA A 572 -1.38 -10.19 -6.28
C ALA A 572 0.02 -10.71 -5.93
N VAL A 573 0.13 -11.85 -5.22
CA VAL A 573 1.42 -12.49 -4.92
C VAL A 573 2.13 -12.97 -6.20
N GLU A 574 1.40 -13.59 -7.13
CA GLU A 574 1.96 -13.99 -8.43
C GLU A 574 2.48 -12.78 -9.23
N GLY A 575 1.74 -11.66 -9.24
CA GLY A 575 2.12 -10.43 -9.92
C GLY A 575 3.33 -9.77 -9.29
N PHE A 576 3.43 -9.77 -7.96
CA PHE A 576 4.63 -9.33 -7.25
C PHE A 576 5.83 -10.20 -7.63
N ASN A 577 5.65 -11.52 -7.68
CA ASN A 577 6.72 -12.45 -8.05
C ASN A 577 7.21 -12.23 -9.49
N VAL A 578 6.32 -11.80 -10.40
CA VAL A 578 6.73 -11.37 -11.74
C VAL A 578 7.64 -10.15 -11.68
N LEU A 579 7.28 -9.12 -10.90
CA LEU A 579 8.14 -7.95 -10.67
C LEU A 579 9.49 -8.36 -10.06
N TYR A 580 9.49 -9.21 -9.03
CA TYR A 580 10.72 -9.73 -8.42
C TYR A 580 11.65 -10.34 -9.47
N HIS A 581 11.14 -11.22 -10.33
CA HIS A 581 11.94 -11.85 -11.39
C HIS A 581 12.44 -10.85 -12.43
N GLN A 582 11.59 -9.90 -12.84
CA GLN A 582 11.96 -8.80 -13.73
C GLN A 582 13.13 -7.98 -13.17
N ILE A 583 13.04 -7.59 -11.89
CA ILE A 583 14.07 -6.82 -11.20
C ILE A 583 15.38 -7.62 -11.10
N LYS A 584 15.30 -8.89 -10.71
CA LYS A 584 16.48 -9.77 -10.65
C LYS A 584 17.16 -9.94 -12.00
N LEU A 585 16.38 -10.15 -13.06
CA LEU A 585 16.91 -10.30 -14.40
C LEU A 585 17.61 -9.01 -14.88
N ARG A 586 16.99 -7.85 -14.65
CA ARG A 586 17.47 -6.55 -15.12
C ARG A 586 18.60 -5.96 -14.30
N PHE A 587 18.35 -5.77 -13.01
CA PHE A 587 19.27 -5.06 -12.12
C PHE A 587 20.34 -6.00 -11.55
N GLY A 588 20.08 -7.31 -11.47
CA GLY A 588 21.05 -8.28 -10.97
C GLY A 588 22.31 -8.39 -11.82
N ILE A 589 22.21 -8.27 -13.15
CA ILE A 589 23.40 -8.24 -14.04
C ILE A 589 24.10 -6.87 -14.02
N LEU A 590 23.33 -5.79 -13.88
CA LEU A 590 23.88 -4.44 -13.79
C LEU A 590 24.63 -4.23 -12.48
N ARG A 591 24.16 -4.88 -11.41
CA ARG A 591 24.72 -4.81 -10.05
C ARG A 591 24.52 -6.16 -9.32
N PRO A 592 25.56 -7.01 -9.26
CA PRO A 592 25.47 -8.34 -8.68
C PRO A 592 24.96 -8.35 -7.24
N GLY A 593 23.99 -9.23 -6.96
CA GLY A 593 23.39 -9.37 -5.63
C GLY A 593 22.25 -8.38 -5.32
N PHE A 594 21.84 -7.54 -6.27
CA PHE A 594 20.76 -6.55 -6.11
C PHE A 594 19.55 -7.08 -5.33
N GLN A 595 19.18 -6.40 -4.24
CA GLN A 595 18.19 -6.90 -3.28
C GLN A 595 16.79 -6.34 -3.53
N VAL A 596 15.76 -7.15 -3.30
CA VAL A 596 14.36 -6.75 -3.29
C VAL A 596 13.84 -6.85 -1.87
N CYS A 597 13.58 -5.70 -1.28
CA CYS A 597 12.94 -5.56 0.02
C CYS A 597 11.44 -5.36 -0.16
N THR A 598 10.64 -5.87 0.77
CA THR A 598 9.20 -5.58 0.79
C THR A 598 8.67 -5.19 2.16
N PHE A 599 7.95 -4.07 2.21
CA PHE A 599 7.08 -3.74 3.33
C PHE A 599 5.76 -4.43 3.09
N MET A 600 5.49 -5.48 3.86
CA MET A 600 4.23 -6.17 3.72
C MET A 600 3.10 -5.21 4.11
N PRO A 601 2.13 -4.96 3.21
CA PRO A 601 1.02 -4.08 3.50
C PRO A 601 0.08 -4.81 4.47
N ASP A 602 0.34 -4.67 5.76
CA ASP A 602 -0.49 -5.16 6.87
C ASP A 602 -1.97 -4.75 6.75
N GLN A 603 -2.26 -3.79 5.88
CA GLN A 603 -3.57 -3.22 5.59
C GLN A 603 -4.62 -4.18 5.00
N ASN A 604 -4.27 -5.44 4.69
CA ASN A 604 -5.22 -6.48 4.24
C ASN A 604 -5.15 -7.79 5.03
N GLY A 605 -4.27 -7.86 6.02
CA GLY A 605 -4.02 -9.09 6.76
C GLY A 605 -3.23 -10.16 5.98
N PRO A 606 -2.87 -11.25 6.66
CA PRO A 606 -2.25 -12.44 6.08
C PRO A 606 -3.07 -13.04 4.94
N CYS A 607 -2.39 -13.62 3.94
CA CYS A 607 -3.05 -14.33 2.84
C CYS A 607 -2.59 -15.78 2.72
N ASP A 608 -3.42 -16.66 2.15
CA ASP A 608 -3.13 -18.08 1.92
C ASP A 608 -1.79 -18.34 1.21
N PHE A 609 -1.31 -17.36 0.47
CA PHE A 609 -0.18 -17.46 -0.44
C PHE A 609 1.09 -16.80 0.11
N ASP A 610 1.13 -16.42 1.40
CA ASP A 610 2.29 -15.73 2.01
C ASP A 610 3.61 -16.46 1.68
N ARG A 611 3.68 -17.78 1.84
CA ARG A 611 4.92 -18.56 1.57
C ARG A 611 5.40 -18.51 0.13
N GLU A 612 4.51 -18.26 -0.83
CA GLU A 612 4.85 -18.17 -2.26
C GLU A 612 5.53 -16.86 -2.62
N TRP A 613 5.46 -15.86 -1.73
CA TRP A 613 6.00 -14.53 -1.99
C TRP A 613 7.54 -14.54 -2.04
N LYS A 614 8.08 -14.02 -3.14
CA LYS A 614 9.51 -13.90 -3.42
C LYS A 614 10.00 -12.48 -3.13
N PHE A 615 10.89 -12.38 -2.15
CA PHE A 615 11.64 -11.18 -1.79
C PHE A 615 12.91 -11.62 -1.04
N ASP A 616 13.89 -10.73 -0.91
CA ASP A 616 15.14 -11.03 -0.21
C ASP A 616 15.15 -10.48 1.22
N ILE A 617 14.41 -9.40 1.49
CA ILE A 617 14.32 -8.73 2.79
C ILE A 617 12.86 -8.45 3.13
N GLY A 618 12.40 -8.88 4.31
CA GLY A 618 11.09 -8.49 4.84
C GLY A 618 11.22 -7.21 5.65
N ALA A 619 10.25 -6.31 5.56
CA ALA A 619 10.25 -5.06 6.31
C ALA A 619 8.86 -4.71 6.86
N GLY A 620 8.86 -3.94 7.95
CA GLY A 620 7.65 -3.44 8.60
C GLY A 620 7.93 -2.29 9.56
N TYR A 621 6.86 -1.63 9.99
CA TYR A 621 6.89 -0.61 11.03
C TYR A 621 5.57 -0.61 11.78
N TYR A 622 5.61 -0.22 13.05
CA TYR A 622 4.41 -0.01 13.86
C TYR A 622 4.73 0.97 14.98
N TYR A 623 4.05 2.12 14.93
CA TYR A 623 4.33 3.26 15.80
C TYR A 623 3.41 3.34 17.04
N GLU A 624 2.42 2.46 17.15
CA GLU A 624 1.63 2.37 18.37
C GLU A 624 2.48 1.88 19.55
N THR A 625 2.05 2.19 20.77
CA THR A 625 2.86 2.06 21.99
C THR A 625 3.01 0.63 22.52
N ASN A 626 2.43 -0.39 21.84
CA ASN A 626 2.39 -1.77 22.35
C ASN A 626 3.48 -2.66 21.72
N ASN A 627 4.53 -2.92 22.49
CA ASN A 627 5.66 -3.79 22.13
C ASN A 627 5.25 -5.22 21.73
N ARG A 628 4.17 -5.79 22.29
CA ARG A 628 3.75 -7.16 21.98
C ARG A 628 3.25 -7.32 20.54
N HIS A 629 2.55 -6.31 20.02
CA HIS A 629 2.06 -6.33 18.64
C HIS A 629 3.24 -6.32 17.66
N ARG A 630 4.22 -5.45 17.92
CA ARG A 630 5.48 -5.40 17.18
C ARG A 630 6.21 -6.74 17.21
N TYR A 631 6.43 -7.29 18.40
CA TYR A 631 7.09 -8.58 18.58
C TYR A 631 6.38 -9.65 17.75
N THR A 632 5.05 -9.73 17.85
CA THR A 632 4.22 -10.68 17.10
C THR A 632 4.42 -10.56 15.59
N GLN A 633 4.35 -9.35 15.04
CA GLN A 633 4.52 -9.14 13.61
C GLN A 633 5.92 -9.58 13.15
N ILE A 634 6.98 -9.17 13.84
CA ILE A 634 8.35 -9.58 13.52
C ILE A 634 8.49 -11.11 13.57
N ARG A 635 7.95 -11.76 14.61
CA ARG A 635 8.00 -13.21 14.75
C ARG A 635 7.22 -13.93 13.67
N ARG A 636 6.11 -13.37 13.18
CA ARG A 636 5.42 -13.89 12.00
C ARG A 636 6.32 -13.90 10.77
N PHE A 637 7.03 -12.80 10.47
CA PHE A 637 8.01 -12.78 9.36
C PHE A 637 9.08 -13.86 9.53
N ARG A 638 9.65 -13.99 10.74
CA ARG A 638 10.69 -14.98 11.05
C ARG A 638 10.16 -16.42 11.03
N THR A 639 8.86 -16.61 11.24
CA THR A 639 8.20 -17.92 11.16
C THR A 639 7.98 -18.32 9.69
N LEU A 640 7.48 -17.40 8.86
CA LEU A 640 7.18 -17.63 7.44
C LEU A 640 8.46 -17.71 6.58
N TRP A 641 9.45 -16.86 6.87
CA TRP A 641 10.71 -16.76 6.11
C TRP A 641 11.93 -16.68 7.03
N PRO A 642 12.27 -17.79 7.71
CA PRO A 642 13.37 -17.84 8.68
C PRO A 642 14.75 -17.54 8.06
N ASP A 643 14.88 -17.77 6.76
CA ASP A 643 16.07 -17.57 5.94
C ASP A 643 16.19 -16.15 5.36
N ARG A 644 15.29 -15.23 5.71
CA ARG A 644 15.26 -13.84 5.26
C ARG A 644 15.53 -12.88 6.42
N PRO A 645 16.29 -11.78 6.22
CA PRO A 645 16.46 -10.78 7.25
C PRO A 645 15.19 -9.94 7.33
N VAL A 646 14.88 -9.47 8.54
CA VAL A 646 13.75 -8.58 8.78
C VAL A 646 14.29 -7.21 9.16
N ILE A 647 13.83 -6.15 8.51
CA ILE A 647 14.07 -4.75 8.91
C ILE A 647 12.82 -4.26 9.63
N TRP A 648 12.98 -3.65 10.79
CA TRP A 648 11.87 -3.07 11.53
C TRP A 648 12.11 -1.61 11.88
N LEU A 649 11.33 -0.70 11.30
CA LEU A 649 11.45 0.73 11.59
C LEU A 649 10.62 1.09 12.84
N CYS A 650 11.33 1.51 13.88
CA CYS A 650 10.81 2.03 15.14
C CYS A 650 10.62 3.56 15.07
N ASP A 651 9.88 4.11 16.02
CA ASP A 651 9.84 5.57 16.20
C ASP A 651 11.19 6.07 16.72
N GLY A 652 11.91 6.79 15.86
CA GLY A 652 13.22 7.37 16.17
C GLY A 652 13.16 8.64 17.02
N THR A 653 11.97 9.11 17.39
CA THR A 653 11.79 10.38 18.10
C THR A 653 11.43 10.15 19.58
N PRO A 654 12.09 10.81 20.55
CA PRO A 654 11.76 10.62 21.97
C PRO A 654 10.35 11.07 22.36
N ARG A 655 9.71 11.92 21.54
CA ARG A 655 8.40 12.56 21.81
C ARG A 655 7.29 12.15 20.84
N GLY A 656 7.48 11.08 20.06
CA GLY A 656 6.49 10.60 19.11
C GLY A 656 6.62 11.22 17.72
N LEU A 657 6.56 10.38 16.69
CA LEU A 657 6.82 10.74 15.29
C LEU A 657 5.97 11.92 14.77
N HIS A 658 4.72 12.03 15.23
CA HIS A 658 3.76 13.02 14.75
C HIS A 658 3.82 14.37 15.45
N THR A 659 4.73 14.55 16.41
CA THR A 659 4.88 15.82 17.13
C THR A 659 5.71 16.80 16.28
N PRO A 660 5.12 17.91 15.75
CA PRO A 660 5.87 18.89 14.98
C PRO A 660 6.84 19.68 15.86
N LEU A 661 7.91 20.19 15.26
CA LEU A 661 8.82 21.13 15.92
C LEU A 661 8.24 22.54 15.81
N ASN A 662 7.77 23.10 16.91
CA ASN A 662 7.34 24.49 17.01
C ASN A 662 7.90 25.12 18.30
N PHE A 663 7.69 26.41 18.52
CA PHE A 663 8.23 27.11 19.70
C PHE A 663 7.70 26.58 21.05
N GLN A 664 6.58 25.85 21.06
CA GLN A 664 6.03 25.18 22.26
C GLN A 664 6.62 23.79 22.49
N TYR A 665 7.44 23.30 21.56
CA TYR A 665 8.08 22.00 21.67
C TYR A 665 8.94 21.95 22.95
N THR A 666 8.78 20.86 23.71
CA THR A 666 9.56 20.63 24.92
C THR A 666 10.66 19.61 24.62
N PRO A 667 11.89 20.07 24.34
CA PRO A 667 13.01 19.19 24.03
C PRO A 667 13.38 18.28 25.21
N VAL A 668 14.10 17.21 24.92
CA VAL A 668 14.80 16.45 25.96
C VAL A 668 15.89 17.31 26.60
N ALA A 669 16.15 17.08 27.90
CA ALA A 669 17.13 17.85 28.68
C ALA A 669 18.17 16.97 29.39
N GLU A 670 17.98 15.64 29.42
CA GLU A 670 18.86 14.70 30.09
C GLU A 670 19.86 14.08 29.10
N ALA A 671 21.13 13.95 29.52
CA ALA A 671 22.19 13.37 28.68
C ALA A 671 22.05 11.85 28.49
N LEU A 672 21.49 11.16 29.49
CA LEU A 672 21.25 9.71 29.48
C LEU A 672 19.87 9.39 28.93
N VAL A 673 19.76 8.27 28.22
CA VAL A 673 18.51 7.84 27.59
C VAL A 673 17.49 7.43 28.67
N ASP A 674 16.24 7.81 28.48
CA ASP A 674 15.11 7.30 29.27
C ASP A 674 14.82 5.83 28.88
N PRO A 675 14.80 4.87 29.82
CA PRO A 675 14.42 3.49 29.56
C PRO A 675 13.07 3.29 28.86
N ASN A 676 12.16 4.28 28.95
CA ASN A 676 10.82 4.27 28.32
C ASN A 676 10.77 4.97 26.95
N SER A 677 11.89 5.55 26.52
CA SER A 677 12.00 6.23 25.22
C SER A 677 11.75 5.22 24.11
N PRO A 678 10.90 5.55 23.10
CA PRO A 678 10.65 4.64 21.99
C PRO A 678 11.94 4.34 21.21
N VAL A 679 12.85 5.31 21.12
CA VAL A 679 14.17 5.16 20.48
C VAL A 679 14.93 3.94 21.02
N TYR A 680 14.78 3.65 22.31
CA TYR A 680 15.46 2.54 22.96
C TYR A 680 14.56 1.31 23.13
N ALA A 681 13.42 1.47 23.82
CA ALA A 681 12.54 0.37 24.16
C ALA A 681 12.04 -0.38 22.92
N ASP A 682 11.75 0.35 21.84
CA ASP A 682 11.22 -0.25 20.62
C ASP A 682 12.29 -1.00 19.84
N ALA A 683 13.51 -0.44 19.80
CA ALA A 683 14.64 -1.03 19.10
C ALA A 683 15.13 -2.31 19.79
N VAL A 684 15.19 -2.31 21.14
CA VAL A 684 15.51 -3.52 21.92
C VAL A 684 14.43 -4.58 21.72
N CYS A 685 13.14 -4.21 21.75
CA CYS A 685 12.04 -5.15 21.47
C CYS A 685 12.15 -5.77 20.06
N ALA A 686 12.45 -4.96 19.04
CA ALA A 686 12.63 -5.44 17.68
C ALA A 686 13.82 -6.40 17.54
N TRP A 687 14.93 -6.10 18.21
CA TRP A 687 16.10 -6.99 18.26
C TRP A 687 15.80 -8.30 19.00
N ILE A 688 15.11 -8.26 20.15
CA ILE A 688 14.66 -9.45 20.90
C ILE A 688 13.77 -10.35 20.02
N ALA A 689 12.94 -9.74 19.16
CA ALA A 689 12.12 -10.47 18.18
C ALA A 689 12.94 -11.07 17.01
N GLY A 690 14.20 -10.66 16.82
CA GLY A 690 15.10 -11.14 15.78
C GLY A 690 15.08 -10.33 14.48
N ALA A 691 14.69 -9.05 14.54
CA ALA A 691 14.82 -8.11 13.43
C ALA A 691 16.08 -7.25 13.54
N ASN A 692 16.47 -6.65 12.41
CA ASN A 692 17.37 -5.51 12.30
C ASN A 692 16.56 -4.25 12.64
N PRO A 693 16.79 -3.59 13.78
CA PRO A 693 16.07 -2.37 14.12
C PRO A 693 16.49 -1.22 13.21
N GLY A 694 15.57 -0.29 12.99
CA GLY A 694 15.86 0.97 12.33
C GLY A 694 14.97 2.08 12.85
N TYR A 695 15.23 3.30 12.42
CA TYR A 695 14.46 4.46 12.84
C TYR A 695 13.76 5.13 11.68
N PHE A 696 12.48 5.42 11.88
CA PHE A 696 11.81 6.46 11.13
C PHE A 696 11.98 7.78 11.88
N TYR A 697 12.59 8.76 11.23
CA TYR A 697 12.82 10.08 11.81
C TYR A 697 12.60 11.18 10.77
N ALA A 698 11.37 11.70 10.72
CA ALA A 698 11.03 12.85 9.90
C ALA A 698 10.06 13.74 10.68
N ARG A 699 10.43 14.99 10.93
CA ARG A 699 9.56 15.97 11.60
C ARG A 699 9.41 17.24 10.79
N LEU A 700 8.23 17.82 10.89
CA LEU A 700 7.92 19.11 10.30
C LEU A 700 8.24 20.23 11.30
N ALA A 701 9.17 21.11 10.94
CA ALA A 701 9.43 22.35 11.65
C ALA A 701 8.47 23.45 11.17
N LEU A 702 7.78 24.06 12.12
CA LEU A 702 6.73 25.05 11.91
C LEU A 702 7.11 26.39 12.54
N ALA A 703 6.96 27.47 11.77
CA ALA A 703 7.01 28.83 12.29
C ALA A 703 5.80 29.14 13.19
N LYS A 704 5.90 30.20 14.01
CA LYS A 704 4.90 30.58 15.02
C LYS A 704 3.49 30.85 14.44
N ASP A 705 3.44 31.40 13.24
CA ASP A 705 2.24 31.78 12.51
C ASP A 705 1.54 30.60 11.83
N VAL A 706 2.20 29.46 11.73
CA VAL A 706 1.64 28.24 11.14
C VAL A 706 0.94 27.41 12.20
N LYS A 707 -0.37 27.20 12.03
CA LYS A 707 -1.13 26.30 12.90
C LYS A 707 -0.78 24.84 12.56
N PRO A 708 -0.48 23.99 13.56
CA PRO A 708 -0.32 22.56 13.35
C PRO A 708 -1.61 21.95 12.76
N GLY A 709 -1.47 21.07 11.79
CA GLY A 709 -2.58 20.34 11.19
C GLY A 709 -2.23 19.69 9.85
N PRO A 710 -3.16 18.92 9.24
CA PRO A 710 -2.90 18.17 8.01
C PRO A 710 -2.50 19.03 6.80
N ALA A 711 -2.88 20.30 6.79
CA ALA A 711 -2.54 21.26 5.72
C ALA A 711 -1.33 22.15 6.04
N ALA A 712 -0.68 21.94 7.20
CA ALA A 712 0.48 22.74 7.58
C ALA A 712 1.66 22.43 6.66
N SER A 713 2.27 23.47 6.09
CA SER A 713 3.53 23.38 5.37
C SER A 713 4.65 23.96 6.23
N GLY A 714 5.82 23.34 6.17
CA GLY A 714 6.96 23.69 7.00
C GLY A 714 8.24 23.08 6.43
N MET A 715 9.33 23.16 7.19
CA MET A 715 10.59 22.55 6.80
C MET A 715 10.66 21.11 7.31
N TRP A 716 10.89 20.15 6.41
CA TRP A 716 11.14 18.76 6.80
C TRP A 716 12.56 18.60 7.35
N VAL A 717 12.67 17.84 8.44
CA VAL A 717 13.90 17.70 9.22
C VAL A 717 14.18 16.23 9.47
N PHE A 718 15.41 15.82 9.18
CA PHE A 718 15.94 14.47 9.38
C PHE A 718 16.98 14.43 10.51
N LEU A 719 17.20 13.25 11.09
CA LEU A 719 18.04 13.05 12.28
C LEU A 719 19.48 13.54 12.10
N GLU A 720 20.06 13.22 10.94
CA GLU A 720 21.48 13.48 10.64
C GLU A 720 21.79 14.96 10.38
N GLU A 721 20.77 15.81 10.18
CA GLU A 721 20.95 17.26 10.04
C GLU A 721 21.29 17.96 11.37
N PHE A 722 21.13 17.26 12.49
CA PHE A 722 21.41 17.77 13.83
C PHE A 722 22.88 17.62 14.22
N ALA A 723 23.82 18.04 13.38
CA ALA A 723 25.24 18.01 13.74
C ALA A 723 25.66 19.26 14.55
N PRO A 724 26.59 19.12 15.51
CA PRO A 724 27.23 20.27 16.14
C PRO A 724 27.80 21.21 15.08
N ARG A 725 27.56 22.51 15.21
CA ARG A 725 27.98 23.55 14.25
C ARG A 725 27.37 23.42 12.83
N SER A 726 26.33 22.59 12.65
CA SER A 726 25.59 22.51 11.38
C SER A 726 24.81 23.79 11.11
N GLY A 727 25.02 24.38 9.93
CA GLY A 727 24.19 25.49 9.45
C GLY A 727 22.72 25.09 9.24
N THR A 728 22.43 23.80 8.98
CA THR A 728 21.05 23.31 8.86
C THR A 728 20.33 23.36 10.20
N LEU A 729 20.99 22.93 11.29
CA LEU A 729 20.41 23.00 12.64
C LEU A 729 20.05 24.44 13.02
N THR A 730 20.94 25.40 12.74
CA THR A 730 20.68 26.82 12.98
C THR A 730 19.45 27.29 12.19
N LYS A 731 19.37 26.96 10.89
CA LYS A 731 18.20 27.30 10.05
C LYS A 731 16.89 26.72 10.59
N ILE A 732 16.92 25.51 11.14
CA ILE A 732 15.75 24.85 11.75
C ILE A 732 15.29 25.62 12.97
N VAL A 733 16.19 25.92 13.89
CA VAL A 733 15.87 26.70 15.10
C VAL A 733 15.36 28.09 14.71
N ASP A 734 16.01 28.77 13.77
CA ASP A 734 15.57 30.08 13.28
C ASP A 734 14.17 30.03 12.63
N HIS A 735 13.87 28.98 11.88
CA HIS A 735 12.56 28.79 11.28
C HIS A 735 11.47 28.63 12.34
N VAL A 736 11.70 27.78 13.35
CA VAL A 736 10.75 27.54 14.46
C VAL A 736 10.46 28.82 15.24
N PHE A 737 11.47 29.67 15.46
CA PHE A 737 11.35 30.90 16.23
C PHE A 737 10.94 32.13 15.40
N ARG A 738 10.65 31.96 14.10
CA ARG A 738 10.15 33.04 13.24
C ARG A 738 8.82 33.58 13.80
N GLY A 739 8.78 34.87 14.13
CA GLY A 739 7.60 35.56 14.64
C GLY A 739 7.28 35.36 16.13
N VAL A 740 8.14 34.67 16.89
CA VAL A 740 7.92 34.42 18.33
C VAL A 740 8.12 35.68 19.18
N GLU A 741 9.16 36.46 18.89
CA GLU A 741 9.49 37.69 19.62
C GLU A 741 8.35 38.71 19.58
N ALA A 742 7.86 39.01 18.36
CA ALA A 742 6.70 39.88 18.16
C ALA A 742 5.44 39.35 18.86
N ASN A 743 5.27 38.02 18.96
CA ASN A 743 4.14 37.44 19.66
C ASN A 743 4.22 37.64 21.19
N TYR A 744 5.40 37.56 21.78
CA TYR A 744 5.57 37.84 23.21
C TYR A 744 5.30 39.29 23.55
N GLN A 745 5.81 40.22 22.73
CA GLN A 745 5.53 41.65 22.86
C GLN A 745 4.01 41.91 22.80
N LEU A 746 3.31 41.34 21.82
CA LEU A 746 1.85 41.45 21.71
C LEU A 746 1.07 40.82 22.88
N GLN A 747 1.59 39.74 23.49
CA GLN A 747 0.97 39.11 24.65
C GLN A 747 1.08 40.00 25.89
N GLU A 748 2.26 40.57 26.13
CA GLU A 748 2.47 41.52 27.23
C GLU A 748 1.60 42.77 27.06
N GLU A 749 1.52 43.34 25.85
CA GLU A 749 0.62 44.46 25.55
C GLU A 749 -0.85 44.13 25.85
N ARG A 750 -1.29 42.90 25.54
CA ARG A 750 -2.65 42.42 25.84
C ARG A 750 -2.88 42.19 27.32
N GLU A 751 -1.93 41.58 28.03
CA GLU A 751 -2.01 41.35 29.47
C GLU A 751 -2.03 42.67 30.23
N LYS A 752 -1.23 43.65 29.81
CA LYS A 752 -1.25 45.01 30.33
C LYS A 752 -2.61 45.69 30.07
N ALA A 753 -3.11 45.65 28.83
CA ALA A 753 -4.43 46.17 28.50
C ALA A 753 -5.57 45.49 29.29
N HIS A 754 -5.45 44.17 29.56
CA HIS A 754 -6.42 43.44 30.36
C HIS A 754 -6.36 43.79 31.84
N ALA A 755 -5.16 43.95 32.40
CA ALA A 755 -4.95 44.42 33.77
C ALA A 755 -5.47 45.85 33.96
N ASP A 756 -5.26 46.75 32.99
CA ASP A 756 -5.80 48.11 33.00
C ASP A 756 -7.34 48.11 33.00
N LEU A 757 -7.96 47.18 32.24
CA LEU A 757 -9.42 46.96 32.22
C LEU A 757 -9.96 46.42 33.55
N GLU A 758 -9.28 45.46 34.19
CA GLU A 758 -9.68 44.90 35.50
C GLU A 758 -9.50 45.90 36.64
N ALA A 759 -8.51 46.79 36.55
CA ALA A 759 -8.26 47.85 37.53
C ALA A 759 -9.27 49.03 37.45
N GLY A 760 -10.31 48.94 36.61
CA GLY A 760 -11.37 49.95 36.50
C GLY A 760 -10.88 51.32 36.00
N SER A 761 -9.70 51.36 35.38
CA SER A 761 -9.04 52.59 34.97
C SER A 761 -9.24 52.80 33.47
N LEU A 762 -10.21 53.63 33.09
CA LEU A 762 -10.25 54.17 31.73
C LEU A 762 -9.01 55.06 31.52
N PRO A 763 -8.27 54.92 30.39
CA PRO A 763 -6.99 55.61 30.26
C PRO A 763 -7.21 57.12 30.06
N ALA A 764 -6.74 57.90 31.02
CA ALA A 764 -6.35 59.28 30.76
C ALA A 764 -5.03 59.25 29.98
N ALA A 765 -5.04 59.79 28.77
CA ALA A 765 -3.84 60.02 27.99
C ALA A 765 -2.86 60.89 28.78
N SER A 766 -1.72 60.33 29.20
CA SER A 766 -0.42 61.02 29.24
C SER A 766 0.66 60.13 29.88
N ALA A 767 1.90 60.38 29.46
CA ALA A 767 3.14 59.73 29.86
C ALA A 767 3.42 58.36 29.20
N GLU A 768 3.69 58.42 27.89
CA GLU A 768 4.89 57.76 27.37
C GLU A 768 6.09 57.97 28.32
N ASP A 769 7.00 57.00 28.33
CA ASP A 769 8.44 57.25 28.50
C ASP A 769 9.08 57.17 29.92
N SER A 770 8.78 56.15 30.74
CA SER A 770 9.58 55.89 31.96
C SER A 770 9.99 54.44 32.25
N LEU A 771 9.20 53.41 31.94
CA LEU A 771 9.60 52.04 32.31
C LEU A 771 10.58 51.35 31.34
N VAL A 772 10.63 51.79 30.08
CA VAL A 772 11.58 51.24 29.09
C VAL A 772 12.92 51.99 29.10
N LYS A 773 12.94 53.27 29.50
CA LYS A 773 14.18 54.05 29.62
C LYS A 773 15.03 53.66 30.83
N ASP A 774 14.42 53.27 31.94
CA ASP A 774 15.16 52.83 33.14
C ASP A 774 15.65 51.38 33.05
N LEU A 775 15.07 50.54 32.17
CA LEU A 775 15.57 49.18 31.88
C LEU A 775 16.69 49.15 30.82
N LEU A 776 16.82 50.21 30.02
CA LEU A 776 17.86 50.36 29.00
C LEU A 776 19.07 51.19 29.46
N ALA A 777 19.10 51.61 30.73
CA ALA A 777 20.31 52.12 31.35
C ALA A 777 21.29 50.95 31.60
N ASP A 778 22.50 51.09 31.06
CA ASP A 778 23.63 50.15 31.10
C ASP A 778 23.53 48.91 30.21
N GLY A 779 23.50 49.08 28.88
CA GLY A 779 24.00 48.06 27.94
C GLY A 779 23.38 46.65 28.05
N LYS A 780 22.23 46.52 28.71
CA LYS A 780 21.50 45.26 28.90
C LYS A 780 20.58 45.04 27.71
N SER A 781 20.69 43.87 27.12
CA SER A 781 19.83 43.37 26.05
C SER A 781 18.36 43.36 26.46
N ASP A 782 17.47 43.60 25.51
CA ASP A 782 16.02 43.49 25.66
C ASP A 782 15.62 42.12 26.30
N PRO A 783 14.82 42.10 27.38
CA PRO A 783 14.42 40.86 28.07
C PRO A 783 13.76 39.82 27.16
N TRP A 784 13.00 40.25 26.14
CA TRP A 784 12.34 39.36 25.20
C TRP A 784 13.34 38.72 24.24
N THR A 785 14.30 39.51 23.76
CA THR A 785 15.45 39.01 22.99
C THR A 785 16.24 37.96 23.77
N GLU A 786 16.51 38.17 25.06
CA GLU A 786 17.20 37.18 25.90
C GLU A 786 16.37 35.92 26.16
N ARG A 787 15.06 36.07 26.39
CA ARG A 787 14.16 34.92 26.54
C ARG A 787 14.13 34.07 25.28
N VAL A 788 13.94 34.70 24.11
CA VAL A 788 13.95 34.00 22.81
C VAL A 788 15.32 33.36 22.56
N ARG A 789 16.43 34.02 22.92
CA ARG A 789 17.78 33.44 22.84
C ARG A 789 17.91 32.17 23.70
N ALA A 790 17.46 32.22 24.96
CA ALA A 790 17.50 31.08 25.87
C ALA A 790 16.62 29.91 25.38
N GLU A 791 15.42 30.19 24.88
CA GLU A 791 14.52 29.17 24.33
C GLU A 791 15.04 28.56 23.03
N ARG A 792 15.67 29.36 22.14
CA ARG A 792 16.38 28.88 20.95
C ARG A 792 17.51 27.93 21.32
N GLU A 793 18.32 28.30 22.32
CA GLU A 793 19.42 27.47 22.80
C GLU A 793 18.92 26.18 23.43
N ARG A 794 17.82 26.24 24.21
CA ARG A 794 17.16 25.05 24.77
C ARG A 794 16.69 24.09 23.67
N LEU A 795 16.06 24.61 22.61
CA LEU A 795 15.65 23.79 21.46
C LEU A 795 16.88 23.18 20.77
N ARG A 796 17.91 23.98 20.50
CA ARG A 796 19.14 23.54 19.82
C ARG A 796 19.83 22.40 20.57
N LEU A 797 20.11 22.58 21.87
CA LEU A 797 20.72 21.55 22.72
C LEU A 797 19.82 20.31 22.82
N GLY A 798 18.51 20.52 22.90
CA GLY A 798 17.51 19.47 22.84
C GLY A 798 17.63 18.58 21.59
N LEU A 799 17.66 19.18 20.41
CA LEU A 799 17.77 18.44 19.15
C LEU A 799 19.11 17.71 19.02
N LEU A 800 20.21 18.29 19.53
CA LEU A 800 21.51 17.62 19.62
C LEU A 800 21.46 16.39 20.54
N LEU A 801 20.73 16.48 21.67
CA LEU A 801 20.52 15.35 22.56
C LEU A 801 19.67 14.25 21.93
N GLU A 802 18.60 14.60 21.23
CA GLU A 802 17.78 13.61 20.52
C GLU A 802 18.62 12.85 19.49
N ARG A 803 19.50 13.54 18.75
CA ARG A 803 20.48 12.88 17.88
C ARG A 803 21.42 12.00 18.67
N LYS A 804 22.00 12.49 19.76
CA LYS A 804 22.91 11.70 20.61
C LYS A 804 22.24 10.41 21.08
N TRP A 805 21.01 10.47 21.60
CA TRP A 805 20.24 9.30 22.03
C TRP A 805 20.08 8.27 20.91
N ALA A 806 19.68 8.70 19.72
CA ALA A 806 19.49 7.80 18.58
C ALA A 806 20.81 7.18 18.09
N LEU A 807 21.90 7.96 18.03
CA LEU A 807 23.21 7.45 17.62
C LEU A 807 23.80 6.49 18.65
N ASP A 808 23.67 6.80 19.94
CA ASP A 808 24.18 5.93 21.00
C ASP A 808 23.40 4.61 21.08
N CYS A 809 22.08 4.65 20.89
CA CYS A 809 21.29 3.44 20.76
C CYS A 809 21.68 2.63 19.52
N ALA A 810 21.91 3.28 18.37
CA ALA A 810 22.39 2.60 17.18
C ALA A 810 23.79 2.00 17.37
N ARG A 811 24.71 2.67 18.06
CA ARG A 811 26.04 2.15 18.43
C ARG A 811 25.95 0.94 19.35
N LEU A 812 25.04 0.97 20.32
CA LEU A 812 24.81 -0.12 21.26
C LEU A 812 24.36 -1.39 20.51
N LEU A 813 23.41 -1.23 19.59
CA LEU A 813 22.78 -2.34 18.89
C LEU A 813 23.57 -2.83 17.68
N ALA A 814 24.43 -1.99 17.11
CA ALA A 814 25.26 -2.34 15.96
C ALA A 814 26.09 -3.60 16.24
N ASP A 815 26.04 -4.54 15.28
CA ASP A 815 26.79 -5.80 15.30
C ASP A 815 26.41 -6.78 16.42
N LEU A 816 25.33 -6.53 17.17
CA LEU A 816 24.79 -7.52 18.11
C LEU A 816 24.44 -8.82 17.38
N PRO A 817 24.63 -9.99 18.00
CA PRO A 817 24.17 -11.24 17.43
C PRO A 817 22.64 -11.20 17.26
N LEU A 818 22.15 -11.66 16.11
CA LEU A 818 20.72 -11.81 15.89
C LEU A 818 20.19 -13.04 16.65
N SER A 819 18.99 -12.91 17.21
CA SER A 819 18.27 -14.06 17.79
C SER A 819 17.85 -15.03 16.67
N VAL A 820 18.64 -16.08 16.49
CA VAL A 820 18.40 -17.16 15.51
C VAL A 820 17.68 -18.37 16.10
N SER A 821 17.56 -18.45 17.43
CA SER A 821 16.87 -19.56 18.09
C SER A 821 15.36 -19.49 17.86
N ARG A 822 14.76 -20.59 17.38
CA ARG A 822 13.30 -20.73 17.32
C ARG A 822 12.73 -20.96 18.72
N PRO A 823 11.75 -20.15 19.18
CA PRO A 823 11.01 -20.42 20.40
C PRO A 823 10.33 -21.79 20.35
N ALA A 824 10.16 -22.42 21.51
CA ALA A 824 9.43 -23.68 21.62
C ALA A 824 7.90 -23.48 21.65
N VAL A 825 7.41 -22.26 21.45
CA VAL A 825 6.00 -21.89 21.49
C VAL A 825 5.58 -21.35 20.13
N LEU A 826 4.49 -21.89 19.58
CA LEU A 826 3.85 -21.40 18.36
C LEU A 826 2.43 -20.94 18.68
N LEU A 827 2.11 -19.70 18.32
CA LEU A 827 0.78 -19.13 18.44
C LEU A 827 0.12 -19.08 17.05
N VAL A 828 -1.16 -19.46 16.97
CA VAL A 828 -1.89 -19.57 15.71
C VAL A 828 -3.27 -18.91 15.82
N GLY A 829 -3.58 -17.95 14.94
CA GLY A 829 -4.90 -17.32 14.84
C GLY A 829 -4.86 -15.80 15.06
N ASP A 830 -5.99 -15.19 15.47
CA ASP A 830 -6.05 -13.76 15.74
C ASP A 830 -5.25 -13.41 17.00
N MET A 831 -4.01 -12.98 16.78
CA MET A 831 -3.06 -12.66 17.83
C MET A 831 -3.40 -11.38 18.61
N ARG A 832 -4.45 -10.66 18.20
CA ARG A 832 -5.05 -9.59 19.01
C ARG A 832 -5.92 -10.13 20.14
N ALA A 833 -6.25 -11.43 20.14
CA ALA A 833 -6.95 -12.06 21.25
C ALA A 833 -6.05 -12.06 22.49
N GLU A 834 -6.43 -11.26 23.48
CA GLU A 834 -5.62 -10.96 24.68
C GLU A 834 -5.86 -11.96 25.82
N THR A 835 -6.52 -13.07 25.52
CA THR A 835 -7.06 -14.02 26.49
C THR A 835 -6.40 -15.39 26.36
N GLY A 836 -6.51 -16.20 27.42
CA GLY A 836 -5.99 -17.55 27.42
C GLY A 836 -4.45 -17.62 27.33
N ALA A 837 -3.93 -18.76 26.84
CA ALA A 837 -2.49 -18.98 26.77
C ALA A 837 -1.79 -18.08 25.75
N LEU A 838 -2.52 -17.29 24.96
CA LEU A 838 -1.93 -16.32 24.04
C LEU A 838 -1.27 -15.15 24.76
N CYS A 839 -1.68 -14.84 26.00
CA CYS A 839 -1.12 -13.74 26.77
C CYS A 839 0.14 -14.14 27.56
N LEU A 840 0.40 -15.45 27.70
CA LEU A 840 1.44 -15.98 28.60
C LEU A 840 2.87 -15.91 28.06
N PRO A 841 3.15 -16.30 26.80
CA PRO A 841 4.50 -16.52 26.34
C PRO A 841 5.32 -15.24 26.21
N SER A 842 6.55 -15.29 26.73
CA SER A 842 7.61 -14.29 26.60
C SER A 842 8.38 -14.38 25.28
N ALA A 843 8.43 -15.58 24.69
CA ALA A 843 9.10 -15.82 23.41
C ALA A 843 8.28 -16.83 22.62
N TYR A 844 7.92 -16.49 21.39
CA TYR A 844 7.04 -17.30 20.56
C TYR A 844 7.23 -17.03 19.06
N ASP A 845 6.88 -18.03 18.27
CA ASP A 845 6.58 -17.87 16.85
C ASP A 845 5.09 -17.65 16.65
N ALA A 846 4.71 -17.06 15.52
CA ALA A 846 3.34 -16.67 15.25
C ALA A 846 2.94 -17.00 13.81
N LEU A 847 1.73 -17.52 13.67
CA LEU A 847 1.00 -17.66 12.41
C LEU A 847 -0.40 -17.08 12.61
N ASP A 848 -0.93 -16.38 11.62
CA ASP A 848 -2.19 -15.66 11.85
C ASP A 848 -3.45 -16.51 11.64
N ARG A 849 -3.32 -17.72 11.08
CA ARG A 849 -4.47 -18.57 10.76
C ARG A 849 -4.12 -20.05 10.72
N PRO A 850 -5.07 -20.96 11.02
CA PRO A 850 -4.86 -22.41 11.00
C PRO A 850 -4.32 -22.94 9.67
N ALA A 851 -4.78 -22.41 8.54
CA ALA A 851 -4.33 -22.85 7.22
C ALA A 851 -2.81 -22.70 7.01
N ALA A 852 -2.13 -21.78 7.70
CA ALA A 852 -0.68 -21.61 7.60
C ALA A 852 0.14 -22.74 8.28
N LEU A 853 -0.54 -23.63 9.03
CA LEU A 853 0.06 -24.86 9.56
C LEU A 853 0.34 -25.89 8.46
N GLU A 854 -0.27 -25.77 7.28
CA GLU A 854 0.07 -26.62 6.14
C GLU A 854 1.56 -26.46 5.78
N GLY A 855 2.29 -27.58 5.78
CA GLY A 855 3.73 -27.59 5.51
C GLY A 855 4.59 -26.84 6.54
N GLN A 856 4.04 -26.43 7.70
CA GLN A 856 4.84 -25.88 8.78
C GLN A 856 5.60 -27.00 9.49
N ASP A 857 6.91 -26.82 9.69
CA ASP A 857 7.66 -27.69 10.58
C ASP A 857 7.27 -27.43 12.04
N LEU A 858 6.55 -28.38 12.63
CA LEU A 858 6.09 -28.30 14.02
C LEU A 858 7.02 -28.99 15.02
N ALA A 859 8.04 -29.72 14.56
CA ALA A 859 8.95 -30.48 15.42
C ALA A 859 9.69 -29.64 16.47
N PRO A 860 10.06 -28.36 16.21
CA PRO A 860 10.71 -27.50 17.21
C PRO A 860 9.78 -27.07 18.35
N TYR A 861 8.46 -27.10 18.17
CA TYR A 861 7.52 -26.58 19.15
C TYR A 861 7.10 -27.63 20.18
N ARG A 862 6.80 -27.13 21.38
CA ARG A 862 6.33 -27.90 22.53
C ARG A 862 4.98 -27.41 23.02
N LEU A 863 4.68 -26.13 22.83
CA LEU A 863 3.35 -25.57 23.01
C LEU A 863 2.86 -25.01 21.68
N VAL A 864 1.71 -25.49 21.20
CA VAL A 864 0.98 -24.87 20.10
C VAL A 864 -0.32 -24.32 20.69
N ALA A 865 -0.53 -23.02 20.63
CA ALA A 865 -1.74 -22.38 21.17
C ALA A 865 -2.57 -21.76 20.05
N LEU A 866 -3.85 -22.08 20.04
CA LEU A 866 -4.81 -21.62 19.05
C LEU A 866 -5.70 -20.52 19.65
N ALA A 867 -5.75 -19.36 18.99
CA ALA A 867 -6.74 -18.32 19.25
C ALA A 867 -8.09 -18.81 18.70
N GLY A 868 -8.88 -19.48 19.54
CA GLY A 868 -9.98 -20.32 19.08
C GLY A 868 -11.13 -19.56 18.47
N ARG A 869 -11.73 -20.23 17.48
CA ARG A 869 -12.98 -19.91 16.82
C ARG A 869 -13.55 -21.19 16.23
N GLU A 870 -14.77 -21.56 16.62
CA GLU A 870 -15.47 -22.75 16.10
C GLU A 870 -15.71 -22.69 14.58
N ASP A 871 -15.68 -21.48 14.02
CA ASP A 871 -15.99 -21.15 12.63
C ASP A 871 -14.75 -21.03 11.72
N ALA A 872 -13.54 -21.28 12.23
CA ALA A 872 -12.34 -21.24 11.41
C ALA A 872 -12.32 -22.37 10.37
N GLU A 873 -12.05 -22.06 9.10
CA GLU A 873 -11.86 -23.07 8.05
C GLU A 873 -10.52 -23.81 8.25
N TRP A 874 -10.57 -25.15 8.33
CA TRP A 874 -9.39 -26.00 8.51
C TRP A 874 -9.11 -26.86 7.26
N PRO A 875 -8.02 -26.59 6.52
CA PRO A 875 -7.56 -27.51 5.49
C PRO A 875 -7.17 -28.87 6.08
N GLN A 876 -7.49 -29.96 5.36
CA GLN A 876 -7.17 -31.32 5.80
C GLN A 876 -5.67 -31.53 6.07
N ALA A 877 -4.81 -30.92 5.25
CA ALA A 877 -3.36 -30.99 5.40
C ALA A 877 -2.87 -30.29 6.69
N ALA A 878 -3.43 -29.12 7.02
CA ALA A 878 -3.12 -28.40 8.26
C ALA A 878 -3.54 -29.20 9.50
N ALA A 879 -4.75 -29.78 9.49
CA ALA A 879 -5.24 -30.63 10.57
C ALA A 879 -4.37 -31.89 10.74
N THR A 880 -4.02 -32.55 9.63
CA THR A 880 -3.15 -33.74 9.63
C THR A 880 -1.78 -33.42 10.22
N ASN A 881 -1.19 -32.27 9.86
CA ASN A 881 0.10 -31.85 10.41
C ASN A 881 0.03 -31.65 11.93
N LEU A 882 -1.01 -30.96 12.42
CA LEU A 882 -1.22 -30.72 13.85
C LEU A 882 -1.44 -32.03 14.64
N LEU A 883 -2.25 -32.95 14.10
CA LEU A 883 -2.51 -34.25 14.72
C LEU A 883 -1.25 -35.12 14.74
N SER A 884 -0.49 -35.15 13.64
CA SER A 884 0.79 -35.88 13.60
C SER A 884 1.80 -35.34 14.61
N TRP A 885 1.80 -34.02 14.86
CA TRP A 885 2.60 -33.42 15.93
C TRP A 885 2.14 -33.90 17.31
N LEU A 886 0.83 -33.92 17.58
CA LEU A 886 0.27 -34.39 18.85
C LEU A 886 0.57 -35.87 19.14
N GLU A 887 0.60 -36.70 18.09
CA GLU A 887 0.97 -38.12 18.20
C GLU A 887 2.44 -38.30 18.59
N ARG A 888 3.35 -37.54 17.96
CA ARG A 888 4.80 -37.79 18.03
C ARG A 888 5.51 -36.99 19.13
N THR A 889 4.97 -35.83 19.49
CA THR A 889 5.62 -34.87 20.39
C THR A 889 4.95 -34.91 21.76
N PRO A 890 5.70 -35.03 22.87
CA PRO A 890 5.16 -34.87 24.22
C PRO A 890 4.89 -33.39 24.55
N GLY A 891 4.14 -32.72 23.67
CA GLY A 891 3.80 -31.31 23.75
C GLY A 891 2.37 -31.07 24.23
N LEU A 892 2.01 -29.80 24.34
CA LEU A 892 0.68 -29.34 24.71
C LEU A 892 0.04 -28.54 23.56
N LEU A 893 -1.09 -29.01 23.07
CA LEU A 893 -1.99 -28.22 22.22
C LEU A 893 -2.94 -27.46 23.14
N TYR A 894 -2.87 -26.13 23.12
CA TYR A 894 -3.79 -25.28 23.87
C TYR A 894 -4.85 -24.71 22.93
N ILE A 895 -6.11 -24.78 23.35
CA ILE A 895 -7.27 -24.28 22.59
C ILE A 895 -8.07 -23.38 23.52
N HIS A 896 -8.10 -22.08 23.24
CA HIS A 896 -9.02 -21.17 23.91
C HIS A 896 -10.42 -21.32 23.28
N GLY A 897 -11.43 -21.77 24.02
CA GLY A 897 -12.74 -22.14 23.49
C GLY A 897 -12.78 -23.58 22.95
N TRP A 898 -13.40 -23.79 21.78
CA TRP A 898 -13.64 -25.14 21.27
C TRP A 898 -13.23 -25.33 19.80
N LEU A 899 -12.77 -26.54 19.49
CA LEU A 899 -12.40 -27.00 18.15
C LEU A 899 -13.12 -28.33 17.87
N GLY A 900 -14.35 -28.24 17.35
CA GLY A 900 -15.25 -29.38 17.14
C GLY A 900 -15.71 -29.54 15.69
N VAL A 901 -16.82 -30.26 15.50
CA VAL A 901 -17.48 -30.35 14.18
C VAL A 901 -18.16 -29.02 13.87
N PRO A 902 -17.95 -28.44 12.68
CA PRO A 902 -18.58 -27.18 12.29
C PRO A 902 -20.11 -27.28 12.34
N SER A 903 -20.79 -26.21 12.76
CA SER A 903 -22.26 -26.15 12.73
C SER A 903 -22.82 -26.31 11.30
N GLU A 904 -24.07 -26.76 11.12
CA GLU A 904 -24.67 -26.93 9.79
C GLU A 904 -24.64 -25.66 8.90
N SER A 905 -24.51 -24.47 9.49
CA SER A 905 -24.39 -23.20 8.76
C SER A 905 -23.00 -22.96 8.16
N THR A 906 -21.93 -23.50 8.75
CA THR A 906 -20.55 -23.36 8.26
C THR A 906 -20.22 -24.37 7.15
N ALA A 907 -20.84 -25.55 7.18
CA ALA A 907 -20.71 -26.61 6.17
C ALA A 907 -21.18 -26.20 4.76
N ARG A 908 -22.03 -25.17 4.62
CA ARG A 908 -22.55 -24.70 3.32
C ARG A 908 -21.72 -23.61 2.65
N SER A 909 -20.67 -23.11 3.31
CA SER A 909 -19.89 -21.95 2.83
C SER A 909 -18.59 -22.27 2.09
N GLY A 910 -18.21 -23.54 2.01
CA GLY A 910 -17.02 -24.01 1.28
C GLY A 910 -17.38 -24.56 -0.10
N GLY A 911 -17.24 -23.74 -1.14
CA GLY A 911 -17.02 -24.25 -2.49
C GLY A 911 -15.62 -24.87 -2.52
N ASP A 912 -15.55 -26.16 -2.79
CA ASP A 912 -14.40 -27.07 -2.63
C ASP A 912 -13.97 -27.34 -1.17
N ASN A 913 -14.07 -28.61 -0.75
CA ASN A 913 -13.05 -29.36 0.04
C ASN A 913 -13.68 -30.42 0.97
N GLY A 914 -13.68 -31.68 0.53
CA GLY A 914 -13.62 -32.87 1.40
C GLY A 914 -14.67 -33.04 2.51
N PRO A 915 -14.65 -34.15 3.24
CA PRO A 915 -15.41 -34.28 4.47
C PRO A 915 -14.85 -33.33 5.56
N PRO A 916 -15.68 -32.87 6.52
CA PRO A 916 -15.21 -32.05 7.63
C PRO A 916 -14.11 -32.78 8.42
N VAL A 917 -13.16 -32.01 8.97
CA VAL A 917 -12.10 -32.56 9.82
C VAL A 917 -12.72 -33.18 11.07
N MET A 918 -12.51 -34.48 11.26
CA MET A 918 -12.97 -35.20 12.45
C MET A 918 -11.89 -35.19 13.53
N TRP A 919 -12.07 -34.33 14.53
CA TRP A 919 -11.13 -34.22 15.65
C TRP A 919 -11.26 -35.39 16.64
N PRO A 920 -10.16 -35.99 17.12
CA PRO A 920 -10.19 -37.20 17.96
C PRO A 920 -10.95 -37.06 19.29
N TRP A 921 -11.03 -35.85 19.84
CA TRP A 921 -11.61 -35.57 21.16
C TRP A 921 -13.13 -35.37 21.15
N ILE A 922 -13.79 -35.32 19.99
CA ILE A 922 -15.20 -34.92 19.90
C ILE A 922 -16.16 -35.90 20.59
N CYS A 923 -15.77 -37.17 20.74
CA CYS A 923 -16.55 -38.16 21.48
C CYS A 923 -16.28 -38.11 23.00
N ASP A 924 -15.16 -37.53 23.41
CA ASP A 924 -14.67 -37.54 24.79
C ASP A 924 -14.98 -36.24 25.55
N VAL A 925 -15.06 -35.11 24.84
CA VAL A 925 -15.36 -33.79 25.38
C VAL A 925 -16.56 -33.21 24.63
N LEU A 926 -17.56 -32.77 25.37
CA LEU A 926 -18.67 -31.98 24.85
C LEU A 926 -18.53 -30.55 25.33
N TRP A 927 -18.68 -29.57 24.43
CA TRP A 927 -18.74 -28.15 24.78
C TRP A 927 -20.18 -27.62 24.65
N THR A 928 -20.61 -26.78 25.60
CA THR A 928 -21.95 -26.18 25.64
C THR A 928 -21.85 -24.67 25.81
N ASP A 929 -21.23 -23.98 24.85
CA ASP A 929 -21.05 -22.52 24.75
C ASP A 929 -20.27 -21.81 25.87
N LYS A 930 -20.20 -22.40 27.09
CA LYS A 930 -19.57 -21.81 28.30
C LYS A 930 -18.97 -22.82 29.27
N SER A 931 -18.98 -24.10 28.92
CA SER A 931 -18.45 -25.17 29.77
C SER A 931 -18.24 -26.45 29.00
N TYR A 932 -17.37 -27.30 29.52
CA TYR A 932 -17.07 -28.62 28.99
C TYR A 932 -17.64 -29.74 29.88
N THR A 933 -18.11 -30.79 29.25
CA THR A 933 -18.54 -32.05 29.89
C THR A 933 -17.63 -33.19 29.43
N CYS A 934 -17.01 -33.90 30.39
CA CYS A 934 -16.09 -35.01 30.13
C CYS A 934 -16.85 -36.34 30.02
N ARG A 935 -16.99 -36.87 28.80
CA ARG A 935 -17.78 -38.07 28.48
C ARG A 935 -17.02 -39.39 28.63
N SER A 936 -15.69 -39.36 28.66
CA SER A 936 -14.86 -40.56 28.79
C SER A 936 -13.70 -40.36 29.77
N ALA A 937 -12.91 -41.42 30.00
CA ALA A 937 -11.70 -41.34 30.83
C ALA A 937 -10.54 -40.62 30.13
N ALA A 938 -10.63 -40.39 28.81
CA ALA A 938 -9.63 -39.62 28.07
C ALA A 938 -9.72 -38.12 28.36
N ALA A 939 -10.83 -37.63 28.94
CA ALA A 939 -11.05 -36.24 29.31
C ALA A 939 -11.08 -36.07 30.84
N THR A 940 -10.23 -35.18 31.37
CA THR A 940 -10.13 -34.89 32.79
C THR A 940 -10.39 -33.40 33.06
N PRO A 941 -11.35 -33.04 33.94
CA PRO A 941 -11.58 -31.65 34.31
C PRO A 941 -10.41 -31.12 35.14
N CYS A 942 -9.87 -29.96 34.75
CA CYS A 942 -8.76 -29.32 35.47
C CYS A 942 -9.22 -28.07 36.25
N ALA A 943 -10.36 -27.50 35.87
CA ALA A 943 -11.07 -26.49 36.65
C ALA A 943 -12.58 -26.74 36.56
N GLY A 944 -13.26 -26.90 37.70
CA GLY A 944 -14.69 -27.23 37.76
C GLY A 944 -14.97 -28.73 37.94
N THR A 945 -16.18 -29.17 37.60
CA THR A 945 -16.63 -30.57 37.76
C THR A 945 -16.67 -31.29 36.42
N ARG A 946 -16.80 -32.64 36.46
CA ARG A 946 -16.85 -33.48 35.25
C ARG A 946 -17.94 -33.07 34.26
N ASP A 947 -19.09 -32.59 34.76
CA ASP A 947 -20.24 -32.21 33.95
C ASP A 947 -20.26 -30.72 33.56
N ARG A 948 -19.46 -29.90 34.26
CA ARG A 948 -19.40 -28.44 34.06
C ARG A 948 -18.00 -27.92 34.38
N ALA A 949 -17.05 -28.26 33.53
CA ALA A 949 -15.66 -27.82 33.64
C ALA A 949 -15.45 -26.50 32.89
N ALA A 950 -14.64 -25.62 33.47
CA ALA A 950 -14.13 -24.41 32.84
C ALA A 950 -12.88 -24.68 31.98
N ALA A 951 -12.12 -25.72 32.34
CA ALA A 951 -10.97 -26.20 31.56
C ALA A 951 -10.84 -27.73 31.64
N VAL A 952 -10.46 -28.35 30.52
CA VAL A 952 -10.36 -29.81 30.37
C VAL A 952 -9.08 -30.20 29.66
N VAL A 953 -8.40 -31.21 30.19
CA VAL A 953 -7.28 -31.87 29.50
C VAL A 953 -7.78 -33.15 28.85
N TRP A 954 -7.49 -33.31 27.56
CA TRP A 954 -7.72 -34.52 26.79
C TRP A 954 -6.40 -35.27 26.52
N ALA A 955 -6.44 -36.58 26.76
CA ALA A 955 -5.35 -37.52 26.64
C ALA A 955 -5.75 -38.70 25.72
N GLY A 956 -5.55 -38.51 24.41
CA GLY A 956 -5.85 -39.53 23.41
C GLY A 956 -5.00 -40.79 23.53
N LYS A 957 -5.60 -41.95 23.24
CA LYS A 957 -4.89 -43.23 23.20
C LYS A 957 -3.86 -43.22 22.07
N GLY A 958 -2.58 -43.41 22.41
CA GLY A 958 -1.47 -43.39 21.44
C GLY A 958 -0.86 -42.01 21.19
N CYS A 959 -1.43 -40.94 21.75
CA CYS A 959 -0.85 -39.59 21.65
C CYS A 959 0.20 -39.36 22.74
N ARG A 960 1.39 -38.90 22.36
CA ARG A 960 2.40 -38.45 23.32
C ARG A 960 2.04 -37.09 23.91
N GLY A 961 1.40 -36.21 23.14
CA GLY A 961 0.97 -34.89 23.60
C GLY A 961 -0.42 -34.88 24.24
N ARG A 962 -0.81 -33.72 24.78
CA ARG A 962 -2.13 -33.47 25.39
C ARG A 962 -2.80 -32.26 24.75
N VAL A 963 -4.12 -32.20 24.86
CA VAL A 963 -4.90 -31.02 24.46
C VAL A 963 -5.52 -30.40 25.71
N LEU A 964 -5.29 -29.12 25.95
CA LEU A 964 -5.95 -28.35 27.00
C LEU A 964 -6.95 -27.40 26.36
N PHE A 965 -8.22 -27.57 26.71
CA PHE A 965 -9.31 -26.67 26.37
C PHE A 965 -9.55 -25.72 27.54
N ASP A 966 -9.68 -24.42 27.25
CA ASP A 966 -10.00 -23.39 28.22
C ASP A 966 -10.98 -22.36 27.65
N ASP A 967 -12.14 -22.23 28.25
CA ASP A 967 -13.21 -21.30 27.86
C ASP A 967 -13.50 -20.28 28.96
N SER A 968 -12.52 -20.05 29.84
CA SER A 968 -12.71 -19.24 31.03
C SER A 968 -11.91 -17.95 31.03
N ASP A 969 -12.48 -16.90 31.62
CA ASP A 969 -11.79 -15.62 31.89
C ASP A 969 -10.80 -15.76 33.06
N LEU A 970 -9.98 -16.81 33.06
CA LEU A 970 -8.95 -17.00 34.08
C LEU A 970 -7.92 -15.88 34.00
N THR A 971 -7.47 -15.42 35.17
CA THR A 971 -6.33 -14.51 35.22
C THR A 971 -5.08 -15.22 34.67
N PRO A 972 -4.13 -14.48 34.06
CA PRO A 972 -2.88 -15.05 33.56
C PRO A 972 -2.15 -15.94 34.58
N ASP A 973 -2.14 -15.54 35.86
CA ASP A 973 -1.54 -16.32 36.95
C ASP A 973 -2.22 -17.66 37.17
N ARG A 974 -3.56 -17.68 37.19
CA ARG A 974 -4.34 -18.91 37.35
C ARG A 974 -4.13 -19.85 36.17
N LEU A 975 -4.10 -19.31 34.96
CA LEU A 975 -3.87 -20.09 33.76
C LEU A 975 -2.44 -20.65 33.70
N SER A 976 -1.44 -19.88 34.12
CA SER A 976 -0.07 -20.35 34.24
C SER A 976 0.07 -21.50 35.24
N CYS A 977 -0.59 -21.41 36.41
CA CYS A 977 -0.65 -22.53 37.36
C CYS A 977 -1.29 -23.78 36.73
N LEU A 978 -2.43 -23.60 36.04
CA LEU A 978 -3.12 -24.70 35.35
C LEU A 978 -2.24 -25.39 34.31
N LEU A 979 -1.51 -24.62 33.50
CA LEU A 979 -0.57 -25.14 32.52
C LEU A 979 0.57 -25.92 33.19
N ARG A 980 1.20 -25.35 34.23
CA ARG A 980 2.30 -26.02 34.96
C ARG A 980 1.84 -27.33 35.59
N ASP A 981 0.66 -27.34 36.21
CA ASP A 981 0.08 -28.55 36.78
C ASP A 981 -0.23 -29.59 35.70
N THR A 982 -0.75 -29.17 34.55
CA THR A 982 -1.02 -30.05 33.40
C THR A 982 0.26 -30.68 32.87
N VAL A 983 1.30 -29.87 32.65
CA VAL A 983 2.62 -30.29 32.16
C VAL A 983 3.25 -31.30 33.11
N ARG A 984 3.25 -31.02 34.41
CA ARG A 984 3.80 -31.92 35.44
C ARG A 984 3.02 -33.23 35.54
N THR A 985 1.68 -33.16 35.53
CA THR A 985 0.82 -34.34 35.71
C THR A 985 0.91 -35.30 34.53
N HIS A 986 1.18 -34.80 33.33
CA HIS A 986 1.21 -35.60 32.10
C HIS A 986 2.61 -35.78 31.52
N ASP A 987 3.66 -35.41 32.24
CA ASP A 987 5.08 -35.54 31.84
C ASP A 987 5.38 -34.96 30.45
N LEU A 988 4.95 -33.70 30.24
CA LEU A 988 5.12 -33.00 28.97
C LEU A 988 6.44 -32.21 28.94
N ASP A 989 7.06 -32.11 27.77
CA ASP A 989 8.29 -31.35 27.52
C ASP A 989 7.97 -29.87 27.21
N VAL A 990 7.18 -29.21 28.05
CA VAL A 990 6.74 -27.82 27.86
C VAL A 990 7.33 -26.93 28.94
N LYS A 991 8.02 -25.87 28.54
CA LYS A 991 8.46 -24.81 29.45
C LYS A 991 7.47 -23.67 29.41
N VAL A 992 6.78 -23.42 30.52
CA VAL A 992 5.96 -22.22 30.71
C VAL A 992 6.92 -21.06 31.02
N PRO A 993 7.01 -20.02 30.18
CA PRO A 993 7.94 -18.92 30.40
C PRO A 993 7.49 -18.01 31.55
N GLU A 994 8.47 -17.53 32.32
CA GLU A 994 8.29 -16.55 33.40
C GLU A 994 9.36 -15.45 33.28
N PRO A 995 9.05 -14.17 33.58
CA PRO A 995 7.73 -13.65 33.94
C PRO A 995 6.80 -13.44 32.74
N ILE A 996 5.50 -13.63 32.97
CA ILE A 996 4.46 -13.57 31.95
C ILE A 996 4.31 -12.16 31.35
N GLY A 997 4.27 -12.08 30.03
CA GLY A 997 4.02 -10.84 29.29
C GLY A 997 5.24 -9.90 29.18
N MET A 998 6.43 -10.42 29.42
CA MET A 998 7.70 -9.73 29.14
C MET A 998 8.51 -10.52 28.12
N GLU A 999 8.97 -9.86 27.07
CA GLU A 999 9.83 -10.45 26.07
C GLU A 999 11.29 -10.39 26.52
N ALA A 1000 11.93 -11.54 26.68
CA ALA A 1000 13.28 -11.64 27.19
C ALA A 1000 14.20 -12.43 26.25
N LEU A 1001 15.44 -12.00 26.15
CA LEU A 1001 16.49 -12.69 25.41
C LEU A 1001 17.75 -12.79 26.28
N ALA A 1002 18.30 -14.01 26.36
CA ALA A 1002 19.60 -14.27 26.95
C ALA A 1002 20.51 -14.86 25.87
N CYS A 1003 21.56 -14.11 25.52
CA CYS A 1003 22.63 -14.53 24.63
C CYS A 1003 23.93 -14.65 25.46
N PRO A 1004 24.99 -15.33 24.95
CA PRO A 1004 26.26 -15.39 25.67
C PRO A 1004 26.75 -14.00 26.07
N GLY A 1005 26.82 -13.75 27.39
CA GLY A 1005 27.29 -12.49 27.96
C GLY A 1005 26.30 -11.31 27.91
N ILE A 1006 25.04 -11.50 27.49
CA ILE A 1006 24.04 -10.43 27.40
C ILE A 1006 22.67 -10.92 27.89
N GLN A 1007 22.01 -10.10 28.72
CA GLN A 1007 20.61 -10.25 29.08
C GLN A 1007 19.83 -9.02 28.66
N ALA A 1008 18.64 -9.21 28.08
CA ALA A 1008 17.75 -8.11 27.75
C ALA A 1008 16.29 -8.48 27.98
N ILE A 1009 15.52 -7.47 28.37
CA ILE A 1009 14.08 -7.57 28.57
C ILE A 1009 13.43 -6.34 27.94
N ALA A 1010 12.37 -6.56 27.18
CA ALA A 1010 11.41 -5.54 26.81
C ALA A 1010 10.05 -5.89 27.42
N SER A 1011 9.33 -4.90 27.91
CA SER A 1011 7.99 -5.06 28.44
C SER A 1011 6.96 -4.38 27.55
N CYS A 1012 5.74 -4.89 27.59
CA CYS A 1012 4.55 -4.19 27.12
C CYS A 1012 3.71 -3.72 28.30
N ALA A 1013 2.72 -2.84 28.07
CA ALA A 1013 1.77 -2.36 29.09
C ALA A 1013 0.82 -3.45 29.65
N ARG A 1014 1.05 -4.72 29.30
CA ARG A 1014 0.26 -5.89 29.72
C ARG A 1014 1.09 -6.94 30.47
N ALA A 1015 2.32 -6.61 30.85
CA ALA A 1015 3.14 -7.47 31.69
C ALA A 1015 2.49 -7.64 33.08
N VAL A 1016 2.47 -8.87 33.60
CA VAL A 1016 1.73 -9.17 34.84
C VAL A 1016 2.57 -8.87 36.09
N SER A 1017 3.90 -8.85 35.98
CA SER A 1017 4.81 -8.60 37.10
C SER A 1017 6.11 -7.94 36.63
N PRO A 1018 6.72 -7.03 37.42
CA PRO A 1018 8.04 -6.46 37.14
C PRO A 1018 9.15 -7.52 37.06
N ALA A 1019 10.21 -7.24 36.31
CA ALA A 1019 11.42 -8.06 36.25
C ALA A 1019 12.66 -7.21 36.50
N SER A 1020 13.67 -7.77 37.17
CA SER A 1020 14.96 -7.11 37.40
C SER A 1020 16.09 -7.85 36.70
N LEU A 1021 17.04 -7.10 36.17
CA LEU A 1021 18.33 -7.62 35.69
C LEU A 1021 19.43 -7.19 36.67
N GLN A 1022 20.45 -8.03 36.83
CA GLN A 1022 21.65 -7.71 37.63
C GLN A 1022 22.72 -7.13 36.72
N GLY A 1023 23.29 -5.98 37.08
CA GLY A 1023 24.33 -5.30 36.31
C GLY A 1023 24.00 -3.84 36.04
N VAL A 1024 24.46 -3.29 34.91
CA VAL A 1024 24.21 -1.90 34.51
C VAL A 1024 23.75 -1.84 33.07
N ASP A 1025 22.67 -1.10 32.84
CA ASP A 1025 22.23 -0.75 31.49
C ASP A 1025 23.13 0.36 30.95
N LEU A 1026 23.91 0.03 29.93
CA LEU A 1026 25.02 0.84 29.45
C LEU A 1026 24.56 2.14 28.79
N LEU A 1027 23.39 2.13 28.16
CA LEU A 1027 22.83 3.30 27.46
C LEU A 1027 22.15 4.26 28.44
N THR A 1028 21.37 3.72 29.37
CA THR A 1028 20.58 4.51 30.32
C THR A 1028 21.33 4.85 31.61
N GLY A 1029 22.41 4.13 31.92
CA GLY A 1029 23.19 4.24 33.15
C GLY A 1029 22.50 3.65 34.39
N VAL A 1030 21.35 2.99 34.23
CA VAL A 1030 20.55 2.44 35.33
C VAL A 1030 21.23 1.18 35.89
N ARG A 1031 21.44 1.16 37.21
CA ARG A 1031 21.97 -0.01 37.92
C ARG A 1031 20.84 -0.94 38.29
N ASN A 1032 21.06 -2.24 38.12
CA ASN A 1032 20.11 -3.31 38.38
C ASN A 1032 18.69 -2.97 37.88
N PRO A 1033 18.53 -2.70 36.57
CA PRO A 1033 17.31 -2.10 36.03
C PRO A 1033 16.08 -2.98 36.33
N VAL A 1034 15.01 -2.32 36.77
CA VAL A 1034 13.70 -2.95 37.03
C VAL A 1034 12.76 -2.59 35.90
N VAL A 1035 12.50 -3.54 35.00
CA VAL A 1035 11.54 -3.41 33.91
C VAL A 1035 10.11 -3.53 34.47
N LEU A 1036 9.33 -2.47 34.27
CA LEU A 1036 7.96 -2.34 34.79
C LEU A 1036 6.93 -2.77 33.73
N ASN A 1037 5.66 -2.80 34.13
CA ASN A 1037 4.55 -2.98 33.21
C ASN A 1037 4.28 -1.71 32.38
N ALA A 1038 5.13 -1.42 31.41
CA ALA A 1038 5.05 -0.25 30.53
C ALA A 1038 5.78 -0.52 29.20
N ARG A 1039 5.83 0.48 28.30
CA ARG A 1039 6.77 0.50 27.18
C ARG A 1039 8.17 0.81 27.71
N MET A 1040 8.91 -0.22 28.10
CA MET A 1040 10.24 -0.11 28.72
C MET A 1040 11.14 -1.24 28.21
N ALA A 1041 12.45 -1.01 28.19
CA ALA A 1041 13.43 -2.06 27.99
C ALA A 1041 14.65 -1.89 28.89
N ALA A 1042 15.38 -2.98 29.07
CA ALA A 1042 16.69 -2.99 29.67
C ALA A 1042 17.61 -3.95 28.90
N TRP A 1043 18.86 -3.54 28.72
CA TRP A 1043 19.91 -4.34 28.09
C TRP A 1043 21.14 -4.31 28.99
N VAL A 1044 21.51 -5.46 29.54
CA VAL A 1044 22.58 -5.60 30.53
C VAL A 1044 23.59 -6.63 30.05
N PRO A 1045 24.82 -6.20 29.71
CA PRO A 1045 25.90 -7.11 29.36
C PRO A 1045 26.67 -7.53 30.61
N ASP A 1046 27.06 -8.80 30.66
CA ASP A 1046 28.01 -9.34 31.63
C ASP A 1046 29.45 -9.23 31.07
N THR A 1047 29.72 -9.94 29.97
CA THR A 1047 30.94 -9.80 29.18
C THR A 1047 30.58 -9.66 27.71
N TYR A 1048 30.91 -8.52 27.11
CA TYR A 1048 30.54 -8.20 25.73
C TYR A 1048 31.66 -7.40 25.04
N LEU A 1049 31.82 -7.63 23.74
CA LEU A 1049 32.70 -6.87 22.87
C LEU A 1049 32.01 -6.66 21.52
N GLY A 1050 31.70 -5.41 21.20
CA GLY A 1050 31.22 -4.97 19.90
C GLY A 1050 32.06 -3.82 19.34
N THR A 1051 31.64 -3.27 18.21
CA THR A 1051 32.35 -2.19 17.50
C THR A 1051 32.46 -0.92 18.35
N TYR A 1052 31.38 -0.55 19.05
CA TYR A 1052 31.31 0.69 19.84
C TYR A 1052 31.19 0.47 21.34
N ALA A 1053 30.83 -0.74 21.77
CA ALA A 1053 30.54 -1.02 23.18
C ALA A 1053 31.31 -2.25 23.66
N ALA A 1054 31.73 -2.20 24.92
CA ALA A 1054 32.34 -3.34 25.61
C ALA A 1054 31.89 -3.37 27.07
N ALA A 1055 31.81 -4.55 27.65
CA ALA A 1055 31.49 -4.74 29.06
C ALA A 1055 32.26 -5.92 29.63
N HIS A 1056 32.69 -5.80 30.89
CA HIS A 1056 33.28 -6.88 31.68
C HIS A 1056 33.25 -6.53 33.17
N ASP A 1057 33.01 -7.53 34.01
CA ASP A 1057 33.10 -7.44 35.48
C ASP A 1057 32.34 -6.24 36.08
N GLY A 1058 31.09 -6.06 35.61
CA GLY A 1058 30.20 -5.00 36.07
C GLY A 1058 30.54 -3.59 35.58
N VAL A 1059 31.48 -3.42 34.66
CA VAL A 1059 31.81 -2.15 33.99
C VAL A 1059 31.42 -2.24 32.52
N GLY A 1060 30.74 -1.20 32.02
CA GLY A 1060 30.37 -1.05 30.62
C GLY A 1060 30.86 0.26 30.03
N ILE A 1061 31.27 0.25 28.76
CA ILE A 1061 31.65 1.44 28.00
C ILE A 1061 30.88 1.54 26.66
N LEU A 1062 30.53 2.76 26.27
CA LEU A 1062 30.06 3.14 24.93
C LEU A 1062 30.99 4.21 24.36
N ALA A 1063 31.57 3.96 23.20
CA ALA A 1063 32.41 4.93 22.51
C ALA A 1063 31.68 5.56 21.32
N GLU A 1064 31.91 6.86 21.12
CA GLU A 1064 31.36 7.62 19.99
C GLU A 1064 31.91 7.12 18.63
N ARG A 1065 33.15 6.63 18.64
CA ARG A 1065 33.87 6.05 17.51
C ARG A 1065 34.18 4.57 17.78
N PRO A 1066 34.49 3.77 16.74
CA PRO A 1066 34.86 2.37 16.93
C PRO A 1066 36.01 2.19 17.94
N LEU A 1067 35.87 1.21 18.84
CA LEU A 1067 36.90 0.84 19.80
C LEU A 1067 38.13 0.29 19.05
N VAL A 1068 39.32 0.77 19.41
CA VAL A 1068 40.58 0.41 18.75
C VAL A 1068 41.16 -0.87 19.34
N SER A 1069 41.13 -0.99 20.67
CA SER A 1069 41.53 -2.22 21.37
C SER A 1069 40.79 -2.33 22.70
N VAL A 1070 40.51 -3.56 23.14
CA VAL A 1070 39.85 -3.86 24.41
C VAL A 1070 40.57 -5.02 25.08
N GLN A 1071 40.93 -4.85 26.35
CA GLN A 1071 41.47 -5.88 27.23
C GLN A 1071 40.57 -6.00 28.46
N PHE A 1072 40.12 -7.23 28.74
CA PHE A 1072 39.39 -7.54 29.97
C PHE A 1072 40.39 -7.64 31.12
N VAL A 1073 40.18 -6.86 32.16
CA VAL A 1073 41.05 -6.80 33.36
C VAL A 1073 40.22 -7.02 34.62
N PRO A 1074 40.81 -7.52 35.72
CA PRO A 1074 40.08 -7.65 36.97
C PRO A 1074 39.49 -6.31 37.40
N GLY A 1075 38.19 -6.28 37.69
CA GLY A 1075 37.46 -5.08 38.08
C GLY A 1075 36.99 -4.18 36.93
N GLY A 1076 37.19 -4.55 35.66
CA GLY A 1076 36.61 -3.82 34.53
C GLY A 1076 37.35 -3.99 33.19
N LEU A 1077 37.69 -2.87 32.56
CA LEU A 1077 38.14 -2.83 31.17
C LEU A 1077 39.36 -1.92 30.99
N ARG A 1078 40.31 -2.34 30.14
CA ARG A 1078 41.33 -1.46 29.57
C ARG A 1078 41.09 -1.29 28.09
N VAL A 1079 40.76 -0.08 27.66
CA VAL A 1079 40.28 0.19 26.30
C VAL A 1079 41.03 1.33 25.64
N THR A 1080 41.27 1.21 24.34
CA THR A 1080 41.80 2.28 23.50
C THR A 1080 40.68 2.81 22.62
N ALA A 1081 40.39 4.10 22.71
CA ALA A 1081 39.30 4.75 21.96
C ALA A 1081 39.66 6.18 21.54
N ASP A 1082 38.94 6.67 20.54
CA ASP A 1082 38.99 8.05 20.05
C ASP A 1082 37.61 8.72 20.29
N GLY A 1083 37.57 10.03 20.55
CA GLY A 1083 36.31 10.76 20.74
C GLY A 1083 35.73 10.66 22.15
N LEU A 1084 34.41 10.78 22.31
CA LEU A 1084 33.75 10.65 23.61
C LEU A 1084 33.54 9.19 24.00
N VAL A 1085 33.81 8.85 25.27
CA VAL A 1085 33.50 7.56 25.87
C VAL A 1085 32.55 7.76 27.05
N GLN A 1086 31.44 7.04 27.08
CA GLN A 1086 30.53 6.92 28.23
C GLN A 1086 30.89 5.63 28.98
N ALA A 1087 31.10 5.71 30.28
CA ALA A 1087 31.35 4.56 31.15
C ALA A 1087 30.30 4.49 32.27
N SER A 1088 29.81 3.29 32.55
CA SER A 1088 28.85 2.99 33.61
C SER A 1088 29.28 1.75 34.40
N ALA A 1089 28.92 1.68 35.68
CA ALA A 1089 29.28 0.57 36.57
C ALA A 1089 28.06 0.07 37.35
N ALA A 1090 27.97 -1.24 37.54
CA ALA A 1090 26.91 -1.93 38.27
C ALA A 1090 26.96 -1.66 39.79
N ALA A 1091 28.17 -1.44 40.33
CA ALA A 1091 28.40 -1.11 41.73
C ALA A 1091 29.53 -0.07 41.87
N GLY A 1092 29.63 0.58 43.04
CA GLY A 1092 30.75 1.45 43.35
C GLY A 1092 30.86 2.72 42.49
N LYS A 1093 32.06 3.31 42.50
CA LYS A 1093 32.45 4.44 41.63
C LYS A 1093 33.36 3.96 40.50
N ILE A 1094 33.28 4.66 39.36
CA ILE A 1094 34.19 4.45 38.23
C ILE A 1094 35.51 5.16 38.53
N ALA A 1095 36.59 4.39 38.60
CA ALA A 1095 37.95 4.93 38.55
C ALA A 1095 38.45 4.87 37.11
N VAL A 1096 38.92 6.01 36.60
CA VAL A 1096 39.48 6.15 35.24
C VAL A 1096 40.97 6.43 35.38
N GLN A 1097 41.81 5.58 34.80
CA GLN A 1097 43.24 5.84 34.63
C GLN A 1097 43.54 6.02 33.15
N ILE A 1098 44.23 7.11 32.81
CA ILE A 1098 44.62 7.42 31.43
C ILE A 1098 46.10 7.15 31.28
N GLU A 1099 46.45 6.39 30.25
CA GLU A 1099 47.83 6.05 29.95
C GLU A 1099 48.37 6.92 28.80
N GLY A 1100 49.64 7.34 28.92
CA GLY A 1100 50.35 8.12 27.91
C GLY A 1100 50.79 9.51 28.38
N ASP A 1101 51.01 10.42 27.42
CA ASP A 1101 51.52 11.79 27.66
C ASP A 1101 50.45 12.75 28.24
N VAL A 1102 49.19 12.34 28.25
CA VAL A 1102 48.08 13.10 28.85
C VAL A 1102 47.93 12.66 30.31
N ARG A 1103 48.64 13.33 31.23
CA ARG A 1103 48.69 12.94 32.66
C ARG A 1103 47.75 13.67 33.61
N ASP A 1104 46.89 14.56 33.12
CA ASP A 1104 45.86 15.21 33.92
C ASP A 1104 44.73 15.67 32.99
N ILE A 1105 43.53 15.09 33.14
CA ILE A 1105 42.33 15.65 32.54
C ILE A 1105 41.42 16.14 33.66
N GLY A 1106 41.05 17.43 33.60
CA GLY A 1106 40.25 18.06 34.65
C GLY A 1106 38.80 17.59 34.65
N ASP A 1107 38.17 17.71 35.82
CA ASP A 1107 36.72 17.53 35.94
C ASP A 1107 35.98 18.69 35.28
N VAL A 1108 34.97 18.35 34.48
CA VAL A 1108 34.03 19.30 33.88
C VAL A 1108 32.95 19.62 34.91
N LYS A 1109 32.65 20.91 35.09
CA LYS A 1109 31.60 21.35 36.03
C LYS A 1109 30.23 20.83 35.60
N SER A 1110 29.37 20.52 36.57
CA SER A 1110 28.04 19.97 36.31
C SER A 1110 27.18 20.88 35.42
N GLU A 1111 27.24 22.21 35.59
CA GLU A 1111 26.51 23.15 34.71
C GLU A 1111 27.00 23.19 33.25
N GLU A 1112 28.26 22.82 33.00
CA GLU A 1112 28.89 22.82 31.66
C GLU A 1112 28.90 21.43 31.02
N ALA A 1113 28.56 20.38 31.77
CA ALA A 1113 28.68 18.99 31.35
C ALA A 1113 27.91 18.71 30.04
N LEU A 1114 26.70 19.26 29.89
CA LEU A 1114 25.84 19.01 28.75
C LEU A 1114 26.42 19.58 27.45
N SER A 1115 26.75 20.87 27.44
CA SER A 1115 27.37 21.53 26.28
C SER A 1115 28.74 20.93 25.98
N TRP A 1116 29.50 20.56 27.02
CA TRP A 1116 30.77 19.86 26.84
C TRP A 1116 30.61 18.51 26.16
N ILE A 1117 29.66 17.67 26.61
CA ILE A 1117 29.37 16.36 26.01
C ILE A 1117 29.03 16.51 24.53
N LEU A 1118 28.17 17.47 24.18
CA LEU A 1118 27.60 17.61 22.84
C LEU A 1118 28.54 18.32 21.84
N GLU A 1119 29.39 19.25 22.29
CA GLU A 1119 30.03 20.21 21.37
C GLU A 1119 31.53 20.45 21.60
N SER A 1120 32.06 20.11 22.78
CA SER A 1120 33.46 20.38 23.11
C SER A 1120 34.40 19.38 22.45
N ASP A 1121 35.61 19.82 22.12
CA ASP A 1121 36.74 18.96 21.72
C ASP A 1121 37.83 18.91 22.82
N GLN A 1122 37.58 19.56 23.97
CA GLN A 1122 38.52 19.66 25.07
C GLN A 1122 38.58 18.34 25.84
N SER A 1123 39.79 17.97 26.27
CA SER A 1123 39.97 16.84 27.18
C SER A 1123 39.29 17.12 28.53
N GLY A 1124 38.63 16.13 29.12
CA GLY A 1124 37.94 16.29 30.40
C GLY A 1124 37.11 15.07 30.82
N ILE A 1125 36.65 15.09 32.07
CA ILE A 1125 35.75 14.08 32.65
C ILE A 1125 34.48 14.77 33.15
N ALA A 1126 33.32 14.38 32.62
CA ALA A 1126 32.03 14.82 33.12
C ALA A 1126 31.30 13.66 33.81
N ARG A 1127 30.80 13.86 35.03
CA ARG A 1127 30.00 12.87 35.75
C ARG A 1127 28.55 13.32 35.75
N VAL A 1128 27.67 12.50 35.18
CA VAL A 1128 26.24 12.79 35.07
C VAL A 1128 25.47 11.75 35.87
N GLU A 1129 24.77 12.21 36.89
CA GLU A 1129 23.83 11.39 37.67
C GLU A 1129 22.43 11.51 37.06
N ARG A 1130 21.65 10.43 37.17
CA ARG A 1130 20.24 10.47 36.76
C ARG A 1130 19.40 11.28 37.75
N SER A 1131 18.37 11.93 37.25
CA SER A 1131 17.40 12.69 38.06
C SER A 1131 16.64 11.80 39.07
N ASP A 1132 16.45 10.53 38.74
CA ASP A 1132 15.80 9.51 39.59
C ASP A 1132 16.73 8.88 40.66
N GLY A 1133 18.03 9.22 40.65
CA GLY A 1133 19.04 8.69 41.57
C GLY A 1133 19.36 7.20 41.42
N ARG A 1134 18.88 6.51 40.38
CA ARG A 1134 19.05 5.06 40.19
C ARG A 1134 20.30 4.67 39.39
N GLY A 1135 21.17 5.63 39.11
CA GLY A 1135 22.40 5.40 38.38
C GLY A 1135 22.96 6.67 37.77
N GLY A 1136 23.94 6.49 36.90
CA GLY A 1136 24.70 7.58 36.29
C GLY A 1136 25.77 7.05 35.33
N ALA A 1137 26.46 7.98 34.68
CA ALA A 1137 27.57 7.66 33.79
C ALA A 1137 28.70 8.69 33.90
N THR A 1138 29.91 8.22 33.60
CA THR A 1138 31.11 9.05 33.49
C THR A 1138 31.48 9.20 32.01
N PHE A 1139 31.48 10.42 31.51
CA PHE A 1139 31.86 10.78 30.15
C PHE A 1139 33.32 11.25 30.12
N ILE A 1140 34.11 10.72 29.20
CA ILE A 1140 35.55 10.93 29.12
C ILE A 1140 35.91 11.30 27.68
N ARG A 1141 36.70 12.34 27.49
CA ARG A 1141 37.22 12.76 26.18
C ARG A 1141 38.68 13.19 26.32
N THR A 1142 39.49 12.93 25.29
CA THR A 1142 40.84 13.47 25.13
C THR A 1142 41.05 14.03 23.72
N ARG A 1143 41.96 14.99 23.56
CA ARG A 1143 42.44 15.44 22.24
C ARG A 1143 43.31 14.35 21.60
N GLY A 1144 42.65 13.40 20.94
CA GLY A 1144 43.28 12.26 20.30
C GLY A 1144 43.03 10.95 21.05
N ARG A 1145 43.78 9.91 20.68
CA ARG A 1145 43.62 8.55 21.18
C ARG A 1145 43.95 8.44 22.66
N MET A 1146 43.06 7.84 23.43
CA MET A 1146 43.28 7.52 24.85
C MET A 1146 43.25 6.02 25.08
N THR A 1147 44.10 5.56 26.00
CA THR A 1147 43.94 4.26 26.63
C THR A 1147 43.44 4.48 28.05
N LEU A 1148 42.26 3.94 28.36
CA LEU A 1148 41.54 4.09 29.61
C LEU A 1148 41.50 2.76 30.33
N THR A 1149 41.95 2.71 31.57
CA THR A 1149 41.63 1.62 32.50
C THR A 1149 40.46 2.06 33.36
N VAL A 1150 39.30 1.43 33.17
CA VAL A 1150 38.03 1.74 33.81
C VAL A 1150 37.73 0.62 34.81
N LEU A 1151 37.77 0.94 36.10
CA LEU A 1151 37.60 -0.02 37.19
C LEU A 1151 36.39 0.33 38.06
N CYS A 1152 35.68 -0.71 38.50
CA CYS A 1152 34.71 -0.62 39.57
C CYS A 1152 35.43 -0.57 40.93
N THR A 1153 35.33 0.56 41.62
CA THR A 1153 35.81 0.69 43.00
C THR A 1153 34.68 0.37 43.97
N ILE A 1154 34.68 -0.86 44.50
CA ILE A 1154 33.75 -1.28 45.54
C ILE A 1154 34.25 -0.73 46.87
N THR A 1155 33.46 0.12 47.53
CA THR A 1155 33.80 0.59 48.87
C THR A 1155 33.47 -0.48 49.92
N ASP A 1156 34.22 -0.60 51.02
CA ASP A 1156 34.00 -1.65 52.04
C ASP A 1156 32.62 -1.59 52.73
N LYS A 1157 31.83 -0.51 52.54
CA LYS A 1157 30.43 -0.44 52.96
C LYS A 1157 29.47 -1.21 52.02
N GLU A 1158 29.80 -1.34 50.73
CA GLU A 1158 28.95 -1.98 49.71
C GLU A 1158 29.10 -3.50 49.67
N LYS A 1159 30.18 -4.06 50.24
CA LYS A 1159 30.36 -5.52 50.43
C LYS A 1159 29.35 -6.16 51.41
N ARG A 1160 28.55 -5.36 52.13
CA ARG A 1160 27.72 -5.81 53.27
C ARG A 1160 26.22 -5.88 53.02
N THR A 1161 25.73 -5.63 51.81
CA THR A 1161 24.30 -5.76 51.48
C THR A 1161 24.16 -6.83 50.40
N PRO A 1162 23.56 -8.00 50.73
CA PRO A 1162 23.33 -9.06 49.75
C PRO A 1162 22.25 -8.70 48.74
#